data_AF-A0A5N6SHX4-F1
#
_entry.id   AF-A0A5N6SHX4-F1
#
_cell.length_a   1.000
_cell.length_b   1.000
_cell.length_c   1.000
_cell.angle_alpha   90.00
_cell.angle_beta   90.00
_cell.angle_gamma   90.00
#
_symmetry.space_group_name_H-M   'P 1'
#
loop_
_entity.id
_entity.type
_entity.pdbx_description
1 polymer ?
#
loop_
_entity_poly.entity_id
_entity_poly.type
_entity_poly.pdbx_seq_one_letter_code
_entity_poly.pdbx_strand_id
1 'polypeptide(L)'
;MAPENMKQWTVQGKANGFDELAYNDAPVPKVGDNDVLVKFHAASLNYRDLIIPRGMYPFAINFPVVPGSDGAGEVVEVGPKVSQFSKGDKVITLFNQLHQYGPVDPRAAGSGLGGVIDGTLRQYGVFNENGLVKSPKNLTHLEASTLSCAALTSWNALYGLKPLQPGQTVLVQGTGGVSLFALQFAKAAGATVIATTSSAEKSEKLKELGADHVINYKSDPNWGESARKLTPNNVGVDHIVEVGGSGTLNQSFKCIKFEGVISIIGFLGGVDPKSQPSILDTLSNICTVRGVYVGSKELLNNMVKAIEANDIHPVVDPKVFTLDKAKDAYEYMTRNQSRTQFIRPAQMSLFSRITCYPPLGQVQFTVVIESSHSLPEQPWEAQIWHNITSAEWSAFPLQQSSNPVVPLMNKTESEYKFHRHVFCGEIPLPSHGGCAQFTVRYRVSQDNDWQWVNQQQNTKDGELVFSAREPEQEDIKLAQLSLASAKEEFGKYFDGLSPDLEVESRKSEAPGSTLWHISGKAGPAQNNQSGFTNVVLGVPSRTMLYFALVRVWTPWLGPRHGRGKFRITEDAILCSFLREDGEHVVILAVSGINSVLTVLGSGDNGEVVIKSQNDNATASDLQLLASTAANLEVAISAVIYEARKLVRPYGTETTDRIPTPVSPPGDDVVLVEKDPEAQWLSEWYDGLTYCTWNGLGQDLTEKKIFDALDTMKSHGINISNLIIDDNWQALDNEGDSQFKRRWKQFEANPDAFPRGLKKAVEAIRRKHPNIQHIGVWHALFGYWGGISPDGDIAKEFKTKEVKIKDPAAGGPIAKAFEKQSLLAIDPDDIQQFYDEFYSYLASTGVDAVKTDAQFFLDLLKEPEDRRKFTRAYQDAWSISSLRYFGTKAISCMSMFPQAIFNSQLPTNKPTIPLRNSDDFFPEVPASHTWHVFCNAHNALLTRYLNVLPDWDMFQTSHPYASFHAAARCVSGGPIYITDEPGSHNISLINEITAPTTQGTTVILRPSLVGRTIDMYHDYSAGQVLRVGTYTGWARTGSGILGLFNVSDHRKTSLVSLHEFPVRSHTSGTITDLMRPIDRHALVGVVLEDKGWEILTAYPIQSYTLKRKSSSHTSEPNPTHTAVLGLLGKMTAAAAIVSSDIHVEANGRLRFDISLKALGTLGIYISDLPDWSIEDNFMVTILGYPVPRKTVWKEGDDEKSKVLAVDILTAWKDMKLKPGWSNEVIVQIYLG
;
A
#
# COMPACT_ATOMS: atom_id res chain seq x y z
N MET A 1 -18.38 52.42 -4.22
CA MET A 1 -17.12 52.85 -4.87
C MET A 1 -16.13 53.18 -3.78
N ALA A 2 -14.86 52.82 -3.96
CA ALA A 2 -13.82 53.17 -2.98
C ALA A 2 -13.59 54.70 -2.98
N PRO A 3 -13.21 55.30 -1.83
CA PRO A 3 -12.85 56.72 -1.77
C PRO A 3 -11.56 57.00 -2.55
N GLU A 4 -11.30 58.25 -2.93
CA GLU A 4 -10.05 58.63 -3.61
C GLU A 4 -8.84 58.54 -2.67
N ASN A 5 -9.03 58.84 -1.39
CA ASN A 5 -7.99 58.83 -0.35
C ASN A 5 -8.37 57.92 0.81
N MET A 6 -7.35 57.43 1.51
CA MET A 6 -7.43 56.60 2.70
C MET A 6 -6.42 57.05 3.76
N LYS A 7 -6.67 56.66 5.01
CA LYS A 7 -5.72 56.77 6.11
C LYS A 7 -4.82 55.54 6.19
N GLN A 8 -3.54 55.76 6.47
CA GLN A 8 -2.56 54.71 6.72
C GLN A 8 -1.50 55.13 7.72
N TRP A 9 -0.80 54.14 8.27
CA TRP A 9 0.48 54.32 8.95
C TRP A 9 1.62 53.98 8.02
N THR A 10 2.76 54.64 8.20
CA THR A 10 4.02 54.31 7.55
C THR A 10 5.14 54.30 8.58
N VAL A 11 6.09 53.39 8.43
CA VAL A 11 7.36 53.44 9.16
C VAL A 11 8.38 54.12 8.26
N GLN A 12 8.95 55.23 8.71
CA GLN A 12 9.86 56.07 7.92
C GLN A 12 11.32 55.59 7.97
N GLY A 13 11.69 54.89 9.04
CA GLY A 13 13.05 54.42 9.25
C GLY A 13 13.16 53.53 10.48
N LYS A 14 14.40 53.36 10.96
CA LYS A 14 14.73 52.47 12.09
C LYS A 14 15.58 53.14 13.17
N ALA A 15 15.76 54.46 13.10
CA ALA A 15 16.70 55.17 13.96
C ALA A 15 16.05 55.59 15.29
N ASN A 16 14.77 55.94 15.28
CA ASN A 16 14.08 56.57 16.41
C ASN A 16 12.98 55.69 17.03
N GLY A 17 13.01 54.37 16.82
CA GLY A 17 12.01 53.48 17.40
C GLY A 17 10.59 53.84 16.95
N PHE A 18 9.63 53.87 17.88
CA PHE A 18 8.22 54.09 17.54
C PHE A 18 7.90 55.51 17.04
N ASP A 19 8.84 56.45 17.13
CA ASP A 19 8.68 57.78 16.53
C ASP A 19 8.84 57.78 15.02
N GLU A 20 9.31 56.68 14.44
CA GLU A 20 9.35 56.45 12.99
C GLU A 20 7.95 56.17 12.40
N LEU A 21 6.92 55.97 13.24
CA LEU A 21 5.54 55.76 12.81
C LEU A 21 4.85 57.10 12.50
N ALA A 22 4.43 57.28 11.24
CA ALA A 22 3.67 58.44 10.79
C ALA A 22 2.26 58.04 10.33
N TYR A 23 1.24 58.75 10.81
CA TYR A 23 -0.15 58.58 10.38
C TYR A 23 -0.50 59.65 9.35
N ASN A 24 -0.80 59.23 8.12
CA ASN A 24 -0.97 60.15 6.98
C ASN A 24 -2.10 59.72 6.05
N ASP A 25 -2.53 60.65 5.19
CA ASP A 25 -3.39 60.36 4.04
C ASP A 25 -2.57 59.78 2.89
N ALA A 26 -3.16 58.85 2.14
CA ALA A 26 -2.60 58.26 0.94
C ALA A 26 -3.72 57.97 -0.08
N PRO A 27 -3.45 58.00 -1.39
CA PRO A 27 -4.45 57.62 -2.39
C PRO A 27 -4.81 56.13 -2.27
N VAL A 28 -6.07 55.77 -2.52
CA VAL A 28 -6.45 54.34 -2.62
C VAL A 28 -5.77 53.73 -3.86
N PRO A 29 -5.06 52.59 -3.73
CA PRO A 29 -4.37 51.97 -4.86
C PRO A 29 -5.34 51.54 -5.97
N LYS A 30 -4.90 51.68 -7.23
CA LYS A 30 -5.68 51.22 -8.39
C LYS A 30 -5.56 49.70 -8.58
N VAL A 31 -6.65 49.08 -9.02
CA VAL A 31 -6.73 47.64 -9.28
C VAL A 31 -6.18 47.32 -10.68
N GLY A 32 -5.16 46.45 -10.76
CA GLY A 32 -4.69 45.86 -12.00
C GLY A 32 -5.49 44.62 -12.43
N ASP A 33 -5.14 44.03 -13.58
CA ASP A 33 -5.89 42.93 -14.20
C ASP A 33 -6.16 41.73 -13.28
N ASN A 34 -5.17 41.34 -12.47
CA ASN A 34 -5.22 40.16 -11.58
C ASN A 34 -5.28 40.56 -10.09
N ASP A 35 -5.60 41.81 -9.80
CA ASP A 35 -5.53 42.38 -8.46
C ASP A 35 -6.91 42.48 -7.81
N VAL A 36 -6.90 42.49 -6.49
CA VAL A 36 -8.07 42.54 -5.62
C VAL A 36 -7.89 43.71 -4.65
N LEU A 37 -8.83 44.64 -4.66
CA LEU A 37 -8.89 45.72 -3.67
C LEU A 37 -9.64 45.24 -2.44
N VAL A 38 -8.96 45.23 -1.31
CA VAL A 38 -9.49 44.82 -0.01
C VAL A 38 -9.66 46.04 0.88
N LYS A 39 -10.83 46.18 1.48
CA LYS A 39 -11.09 47.11 2.58
C LYS A 39 -10.80 46.40 3.89
N PHE A 40 -9.80 46.86 4.64
CA PHE A 40 -9.44 46.26 5.91
C PHE A 40 -10.44 46.63 7.01
N HIS A 41 -10.88 45.61 7.75
CA HIS A 41 -11.74 45.75 8.92
C HIS A 41 -10.96 45.53 10.21
N ALA A 42 -9.90 44.72 10.18
CA ALA A 42 -9.00 44.51 11.29
C ALA A 42 -7.59 44.14 10.80
N ALA A 43 -6.60 44.45 11.64
CA ALA A 43 -5.21 44.03 11.47
C ALA A 43 -4.66 43.60 12.83
N SER A 44 -3.78 42.59 12.84
CA SER A 44 -3.14 42.09 14.05
C SER A 44 -1.68 42.53 14.11
N LEU A 45 -1.22 42.90 15.31
CA LEU A 45 0.18 43.24 15.56
C LEU A 45 0.97 42.01 15.99
N ASN A 46 2.15 41.85 15.41
CA ASN A 46 3.11 40.81 15.74
C ASN A 46 4.36 41.43 16.34
N TYR A 47 5.17 40.63 17.06
CA TYR A 47 6.40 41.13 17.69
C TYR A 47 7.36 41.78 16.67
N ARG A 48 7.39 41.26 15.44
CA ARG A 48 8.14 41.84 14.31
C ARG A 48 7.84 43.32 14.10
N ASP A 49 6.58 43.72 14.25
CA ASP A 49 6.15 45.10 14.00
C ASP A 49 6.76 46.05 15.03
N LEU A 50 7.03 45.56 16.26
CA LEU A 50 7.72 46.33 17.29
C LEU A 50 9.24 46.46 17.04
N ILE A 51 9.86 45.44 16.45
CA ILE A 51 11.33 45.38 16.29
C ILE A 51 11.82 45.94 14.96
N ILE A 52 10.97 46.04 13.93
CA ILE A 52 11.26 46.72 12.66
C ILE A 52 11.68 48.19 12.85
N PRO A 53 10.87 49.06 13.51
CA PRO A 53 11.25 50.46 13.71
C PRO A 53 12.42 50.64 14.69
N ARG A 54 12.82 49.58 15.40
CA ARG A 54 14.00 49.54 16.28
C ARG A 54 15.25 48.97 15.60
N GLY A 55 15.16 48.58 14.33
CA GLY A 55 16.28 48.05 13.56
C GLY A 55 16.75 46.66 13.98
N MET A 56 15.91 45.90 14.70
CA MET A 56 16.24 44.59 15.28
C MET A 56 15.69 43.40 14.46
N TYR A 57 14.95 43.66 13.38
CA TYR A 57 14.40 42.60 12.54
C TYR A 57 15.47 42.04 11.59
N PRO A 58 15.66 40.71 11.50
CA PRO A 58 16.80 40.10 10.81
C PRO A 58 16.59 39.92 9.30
N PHE A 59 15.39 40.19 8.76
CA PHE A 59 15.08 40.04 7.34
C PHE A 59 15.00 41.40 6.62
N ALA A 60 14.95 41.36 5.28
CA ALA A 60 14.90 42.56 4.45
C ALA A 60 13.67 43.44 4.76
N ILE A 61 13.88 44.76 4.74
CA ILE A 61 12.87 45.80 4.95
C ILE A 61 13.13 46.95 3.98
N ASN A 62 12.08 47.50 3.39
CA ASN A 62 12.12 48.74 2.64
C ASN A 62 11.49 49.86 3.49
N PHE A 63 12.07 51.06 3.46
CA PHE A 63 11.49 52.25 4.09
C PHE A 63 11.34 53.37 3.05
N PRO A 64 10.26 54.18 3.09
CA PRO A 64 9.10 54.02 3.97
C PRO A 64 8.22 52.82 3.55
N VAL A 65 7.54 52.20 4.52
CA VAL A 65 6.61 51.08 4.27
C VAL A 65 5.42 51.15 5.20
N VAL A 66 4.24 50.77 4.72
CA VAL A 66 3.07 50.54 5.59
C VAL A 66 3.34 49.31 6.45
N PRO A 67 3.36 49.37 7.79
CA PRO A 67 3.64 48.22 8.64
C PRO A 67 2.43 47.28 8.80
N GLY A 68 2.65 46.14 9.47
CA GLY A 68 1.64 45.11 9.73
C GLY A 68 1.53 44.10 8.60
N SER A 69 1.70 42.80 8.89
CA SER A 69 1.56 41.74 7.88
C SER A 69 0.16 41.14 7.82
N ASP A 70 -0.56 41.17 8.93
CA ASP A 70 -1.78 40.39 9.13
C ASP A 70 -3.00 41.30 9.03
N GLY A 71 -3.93 40.96 8.16
CA GLY A 71 -5.11 41.78 7.91
C GLY A 71 -6.28 40.94 7.42
N ALA A 72 -7.46 41.30 7.89
CA ALA A 72 -8.72 40.72 7.45
C ALA A 72 -9.66 41.82 6.95
N GLY A 73 -10.34 41.54 5.85
CA GLY A 73 -11.15 42.53 5.18
C GLY A 73 -12.18 41.96 4.23
N GLU A 74 -12.82 42.85 3.50
CA GLU A 74 -13.80 42.53 2.47
C GLU A 74 -13.30 43.01 1.10
N VAL A 75 -13.49 42.20 0.08
CA VAL A 75 -13.19 42.55 -1.31
C VAL A 75 -14.17 43.59 -1.81
N VAL A 76 -13.70 44.77 -2.22
CA VAL A 76 -14.55 45.87 -2.71
C VAL A 76 -14.52 46.05 -4.22
N GLU A 77 -13.44 45.60 -4.87
CA GLU A 77 -13.23 45.65 -6.33
C GLU A 77 -12.24 44.54 -6.75
N VAL A 78 -12.44 43.95 -7.94
CA VAL A 78 -11.58 42.91 -8.51
C VAL A 78 -11.22 43.26 -9.95
N GLY A 79 -10.01 42.92 -10.37
CA GLY A 79 -9.55 43.07 -11.73
C GLY A 79 -10.26 42.12 -12.71
N PRO A 80 -10.29 42.45 -14.01
CA PRO A 80 -11.02 41.68 -15.03
C PRO A 80 -10.57 40.22 -15.21
N LYS A 81 -9.36 39.85 -14.74
CA LYS A 81 -8.82 38.49 -14.85
C LYS A 81 -8.84 37.71 -13.53
N VAL A 82 -9.29 38.34 -12.43
CA VAL A 82 -9.43 37.66 -11.14
C VAL A 82 -10.51 36.58 -11.25
N SER A 83 -10.18 35.38 -10.77
CA SER A 83 -11.11 34.24 -10.80
C SER A 83 -11.39 33.67 -9.41
N GLN A 84 -10.51 33.89 -8.43
CA GLN A 84 -10.64 33.31 -7.09
C GLN A 84 -11.56 34.09 -6.16
N PHE A 85 -11.79 35.37 -6.43
CA PHE A 85 -12.54 36.27 -5.54
C PHE A 85 -13.58 37.09 -6.28
N SER A 86 -14.66 37.39 -5.57
CA SER A 86 -15.70 38.32 -6.00
C SER A 86 -15.88 39.42 -4.96
N LYS A 87 -16.45 40.55 -5.39
CA LYS A 87 -16.83 41.63 -4.49
C LYS A 87 -17.74 41.08 -3.36
N GLY A 88 -17.44 41.44 -2.12
CA GLY A 88 -18.12 40.96 -0.92
C GLY A 88 -17.45 39.76 -0.25
N ASP A 89 -16.48 39.10 -0.90
CA ASP A 89 -15.74 38.01 -0.27
C ASP A 89 -14.94 38.52 0.95
N LYS A 90 -14.99 37.78 2.05
CA LYS A 90 -14.17 38.03 3.23
C LYS A 90 -12.82 37.34 3.04
N VAL A 91 -11.73 38.06 3.24
CA VAL A 91 -10.37 37.59 2.95
C VAL A 91 -9.40 37.92 4.08
N ILE A 92 -8.33 37.12 4.13
CA ILE A 92 -7.15 37.35 4.96
C ILE A 92 -5.90 37.44 4.08
N THR A 93 -4.91 38.20 4.54
CA THR A 93 -3.63 38.34 3.82
C THR A 93 -2.75 37.10 3.94
N LEU A 94 -1.97 36.82 2.91
CA LEU A 94 -0.83 35.89 2.98
C LEU A 94 0.44 36.65 3.40
N PHE A 95 1.19 36.18 4.39
CA PHE A 95 2.37 36.90 4.89
C PHE A 95 3.42 37.16 3.80
N ASN A 96 3.89 36.10 3.12
CA ASN A 96 4.81 36.17 1.99
C ASN A 96 3.99 35.99 0.70
N GLN A 97 3.72 37.07 -0.02
CA GLN A 97 2.77 37.08 -1.14
C GLN A 97 3.11 36.10 -2.29
N LEU A 98 4.39 35.74 -2.45
CA LEU A 98 4.85 34.79 -3.47
C LEU A 98 5.04 33.36 -2.95
N HIS A 99 4.82 33.08 -1.66
CA HIS A 99 4.98 31.74 -1.09
C HIS A 99 3.72 30.89 -1.29
N GLN A 100 3.56 30.31 -2.48
CA GLN A 100 2.33 29.61 -2.83
C GLN A 100 2.27 28.17 -2.26
N TYR A 101 3.35 27.40 -2.41
CA TYR A 101 3.44 25.98 -2.00
C TYR A 101 4.90 25.63 -1.63
N GLY A 102 5.09 24.47 -1.00
CA GLY A 102 6.42 23.90 -0.73
C GLY A 102 7.34 24.72 0.20
N PRO A 103 8.66 24.41 0.24
CA PRO A 103 9.65 25.17 1.01
C PRO A 103 9.77 26.63 0.58
N VAL A 104 10.12 27.52 1.52
CA VAL A 104 10.35 28.95 1.20
C VAL A 104 11.65 29.13 0.41
N ASP A 105 11.61 29.95 -0.63
CA ASP A 105 12.77 30.34 -1.44
C ASP A 105 13.10 31.85 -1.28
N PRO A 106 14.24 32.34 -1.78
CA PRO A 106 14.60 33.76 -1.67
C PRO A 106 13.60 34.72 -2.32
N ARG A 107 12.90 34.30 -3.39
CA ARG A 107 11.91 35.12 -4.08
C ARG A 107 10.66 35.29 -3.20
N ALA A 108 10.19 34.20 -2.60
CA ALA A 108 9.11 34.20 -1.63
C ALA A 108 9.46 35.02 -0.38
N ALA A 109 10.67 34.85 0.16
CA ALA A 109 11.13 35.62 1.32
C ALA A 109 11.23 37.13 1.03
N GLY A 110 11.46 37.51 -0.22
CA GLY A 110 11.45 38.91 -0.71
C GLY A 110 10.05 39.51 -0.92
N SER A 111 8.97 38.87 -0.45
CA SER A 111 7.58 39.31 -0.68
C SER A 111 6.77 39.49 0.61
N GLY A 112 7.45 39.66 1.74
CA GLY A 112 6.81 39.80 3.07
C GLY A 112 6.09 41.13 3.25
N LEU A 113 4.80 41.06 3.61
CA LEU A 113 3.96 42.22 3.96
C LEU A 113 4.44 42.94 5.22
N GLY A 114 4.27 44.27 5.24
CA GLY A 114 4.69 45.10 6.37
C GLY A 114 6.19 45.05 6.60
N GLY A 115 6.96 44.96 5.51
CA GLY A 115 8.42 44.78 5.52
C GLY A 115 9.04 45.13 4.17
N VAL A 116 9.06 44.19 3.23
CA VAL A 116 9.58 44.44 1.87
C VAL A 116 8.53 45.14 1.00
N ILE A 117 7.25 44.82 1.24
CA ILE A 117 6.11 45.45 0.57
C ILE A 117 5.11 45.96 1.62
N ASP A 118 4.23 46.86 1.19
CA ASP A 118 3.26 47.53 2.06
C ASP A 118 2.28 46.56 2.74
N GLY A 119 2.10 46.79 4.03
CA GLY A 119 1.33 45.98 4.95
C GLY A 119 -0.15 46.37 5.10
N THR A 120 -0.67 46.14 6.30
CA THR A 120 -2.11 46.12 6.61
C THR A 120 -2.59 47.26 7.51
N LEU A 121 -1.69 48.10 8.08
CA LEU A 121 -2.08 49.29 8.85
C LEU A 121 -2.52 50.45 7.96
N ARG A 122 -3.54 50.21 7.14
CA ARG A 122 -4.19 51.12 6.19
C ARG A 122 -5.64 50.71 5.97
N GLN A 123 -6.48 51.62 5.48
CA GLN A 123 -7.90 51.30 5.28
C GLN A 123 -8.16 50.42 4.05
N TYR A 124 -7.35 50.55 2.99
CA TYR A 124 -7.48 49.77 1.75
C TYR A 124 -6.13 49.25 1.28
N GLY A 125 -6.09 48.06 0.70
CA GLY A 125 -4.88 47.49 0.09
C GLY A 125 -5.21 46.73 -1.19
N VAL A 126 -4.31 46.82 -2.17
CA VAL A 126 -4.35 46.01 -3.41
C VAL A 126 -3.40 44.84 -3.26
N PHE A 127 -3.89 43.66 -3.61
CA PHE A 127 -3.13 42.41 -3.59
C PHE A 127 -3.40 41.65 -4.88
N ASN A 128 -2.41 40.93 -5.41
CA ASN A 128 -2.69 39.92 -6.42
C ASN A 128 -3.63 38.87 -5.83
N GLU A 129 -4.52 38.26 -6.61
CA GLU A 129 -5.41 37.20 -6.10
C GLU A 129 -4.64 36.02 -5.45
N ASN A 130 -3.40 35.79 -5.84
CA ASN A 130 -2.54 34.77 -5.20
C ASN A 130 -1.98 35.19 -3.84
N GLY A 131 -2.13 36.45 -3.45
CA GLY A 131 -1.71 37.01 -2.17
C GLY A 131 -2.78 36.99 -1.07
N LEU A 132 -3.95 36.42 -1.36
CA LEU A 132 -5.11 36.37 -0.47
C LEU A 132 -5.64 34.95 -0.31
N VAL A 133 -6.29 34.71 0.82
CA VAL A 133 -7.05 33.49 1.13
C VAL A 133 -8.42 33.91 1.68
N LYS A 134 -9.47 33.10 1.43
CA LYS A 134 -10.79 33.35 2.02
C LYS A 134 -10.71 33.22 3.55
N SER A 135 -11.32 34.18 4.25
CA SER A 135 -11.39 34.14 5.72
C SER A 135 -12.22 32.94 6.17
N PRO A 136 -11.86 32.27 7.29
CA PRO A 136 -12.75 31.29 7.92
C PRO A 136 -14.13 31.91 8.17
N LYS A 137 -15.19 31.18 7.85
CA LYS A 137 -16.57 31.64 7.97
C LYS A 137 -17.01 31.80 9.42
N ASN A 138 -16.46 31.01 10.34
CA ASN A 138 -16.77 31.04 11.76
C ASN A 138 -16.08 32.18 12.51
N LEU A 139 -15.17 32.93 11.86
CA LEU A 139 -14.42 34.00 12.51
C LEU A 139 -14.91 35.40 12.13
N THR A 140 -14.88 36.28 13.12
CA THR A 140 -14.99 37.73 12.89
C THR A 140 -13.75 38.26 12.18
N HIS A 141 -13.83 39.45 11.57
CA HIS A 141 -12.63 40.08 10.97
C HIS A 141 -11.51 40.28 12.00
N LEU A 142 -11.86 40.58 13.26
CA LEU A 142 -10.88 40.76 14.32
C LEU A 142 -10.10 39.47 14.59
N GLU A 143 -10.79 38.36 14.76
CA GLU A 143 -10.18 37.03 14.94
C GLU A 143 -9.40 36.59 13.70
N ALA A 144 -10.00 36.71 12.52
CA ALA A 144 -9.38 36.31 11.25
C ALA A 144 -8.09 37.10 10.96
N SER A 145 -7.98 38.34 11.45
CA SER A 145 -6.78 39.15 11.28
C SER A 145 -5.56 38.62 12.01
N THR A 146 -5.69 37.62 12.89
CA THR A 146 -4.57 37.04 13.65
C THR A 146 -3.90 35.85 12.96
N LEU A 147 -4.42 35.44 11.80
CA LEU A 147 -4.08 34.15 11.19
C LEU A 147 -2.81 34.18 10.33
N SER A 148 -2.52 35.31 9.69
CA SER A 148 -1.54 35.40 8.61
C SER A 148 -0.10 35.18 9.07
N CYS A 149 0.26 35.56 10.30
CA CYS A 149 1.58 35.32 10.87
C CYS A 149 1.55 34.29 12.00
N ALA A 150 0.91 34.60 13.12
CA ALA A 150 1.03 33.79 14.34
C ALA A 150 0.44 32.38 14.17
N ALA A 151 -0.79 32.28 13.65
CA ALA A 151 -1.43 31.00 13.41
C ALA A 151 -0.68 30.21 12.33
N LEU A 152 -0.39 30.83 11.18
CA LEU A 152 0.30 30.16 10.08
C LEU A 152 1.71 29.65 10.45
N THR A 153 2.43 30.40 11.29
CA THR A 153 3.72 29.98 11.85
C THR A 153 3.56 28.72 12.72
N SER A 154 2.54 28.72 13.58
CA SER A 154 2.22 27.57 14.44
C SER A 154 1.84 26.35 13.61
N TRP A 155 1.04 26.57 12.57
CA TRP A 155 0.63 25.52 11.65
C TRP A 155 1.83 24.95 10.87
N ASN A 156 2.74 25.76 10.36
CA ASN A 156 3.97 25.26 9.72
C ASN A 156 4.88 24.52 10.70
N ALA A 157 4.96 24.97 11.96
CA ALA A 157 5.75 24.30 13.00
C ALA A 157 5.24 22.88 13.31
N LEU A 158 3.92 22.68 13.25
CA LEU A 158 3.27 21.40 13.55
C LEU A 158 3.01 20.53 12.31
N TYR A 159 2.83 21.13 11.12
CA TYR A 159 2.37 20.43 9.91
C TYR A 159 3.26 20.61 8.69
N GLY A 160 4.27 21.47 8.73
CA GLY A 160 5.05 21.83 7.53
C GLY A 160 6.35 21.05 7.29
N LEU A 161 6.85 20.29 8.27
CA LEU A 161 7.97 19.35 8.06
C LEU A 161 7.54 17.91 8.34
N LYS A 162 7.21 17.65 9.61
CA LYS A 162 6.70 16.37 10.10
C LYS A 162 5.31 16.64 10.68
N PRO A 163 4.21 16.19 10.05
CA PRO A 163 2.87 16.48 10.53
C PRO A 163 2.57 15.86 11.89
N LEU A 164 2.05 16.68 12.81
CA LEU A 164 1.59 16.28 14.14
C LEU A 164 0.49 15.21 14.03
N GLN A 165 0.66 14.10 14.74
CA GLN A 165 -0.29 13.00 14.81
C GLN A 165 -1.02 12.96 16.17
N PRO A 166 -2.26 12.45 16.22
CA PRO A 166 -2.96 12.21 17.48
C PRO A 166 -2.14 11.34 18.45
N GLY A 167 -2.19 11.67 19.74
CA GLY A 167 -1.44 10.97 20.79
C GLY A 167 0.04 11.34 20.92
N GLN A 168 0.59 12.17 20.02
CA GLN A 168 1.93 12.74 20.20
C GLN A 168 1.94 13.82 21.29
N THR A 169 3.14 14.16 21.78
CA THR A 169 3.31 15.24 22.76
C THR A 169 3.90 16.48 22.10
N VAL A 170 3.29 17.64 22.36
CA VAL A 170 3.74 18.96 21.90
C VAL A 170 4.12 19.82 23.11
N LEU A 171 5.28 20.46 23.06
CA LEU A 171 5.68 21.46 24.03
C LEU A 171 5.57 22.86 23.43
N VAL A 172 4.84 23.73 24.14
CA VAL A 172 4.67 25.15 23.77
C VAL A 172 5.25 26.06 24.84
N GLN A 173 5.92 27.12 24.42
CA GLN A 173 6.61 28.03 25.33
C GLN A 173 5.89 29.38 25.44
N GLY A 174 5.51 29.77 26.65
CA GLY A 174 4.85 31.04 26.92
C GLY A 174 3.40 31.10 26.46
N THR A 175 2.86 32.33 26.45
CA THR A 175 1.46 32.64 26.12
C THR A 175 1.37 33.66 24.98
N GLY A 176 2.36 33.67 24.07
CA GLY A 176 2.32 34.51 22.87
C GLY A 176 1.39 33.91 21.81
N GLY A 177 1.03 34.69 20.80
CA GLY A 177 0.09 34.26 19.76
C GLY A 177 0.44 32.91 19.13
N VAL A 178 1.71 32.70 18.74
CA VAL A 178 2.18 31.42 18.20
C VAL A 178 1.97 30.27 19.19
N SER A 179 2.35 30.46 20.46
CA SER A 179 2.23 29.42 21.48
C SER A 179 0.78 29.03 21.76
N LEU A 180 -0.13 30.01 21.75
CA LEU A 180 -1.56 29.77 21.96
C LEU A 180 -2.20 29.07 20.76
N PHE A 181 -1.87 29.48 19.52
CA PHE A 181 -2.33 28.76 18.34
C PHE A 181 -1.77 27.35 18.26
N ALA A 182 -0.48 27.15 18.54
CA ALA A 182 0.12 25.83 18.59
C ALA A 182 -0.56 24.93 19.64
N LEU A 183 -0.91 25.47 20.81
CA LEU A 183 -1.71 24.75 21.80
C LEU A 183 -3.08 24.37 21.23
N GLN A 184 -3.82 25.33 20.67
CA GLN A 184 -5.15 25.06 20.11
C GLN A 184 -5.12 24.03 18.98
N PHE A 185 -4.17 24.13 18.06
CA PHE A 185 -3.99 23.16 16.98
C PHE A 185 -3.56 21.79 17.50
N ALA A 186 -2.64 21.73 18.46
CA ALA A 186 -2.22 20.46 19.05
C ALA A 186 -3.38 19.78 19.81
N LYS A 187 -4.20 20.54 20.53
CA LYS A 187 -5.39 19.99 21.20
C LYS A 187 -6.45 19.54 20.20
N ALA A 188 -6.71 20.32 19.15
CA ALA A 188 -7.61 19.92 18.07
C ALA A 188 -7.13 18.63 17.37
N ALA A 189 -5.81 18.42 17.28
CA ALA A 189 -5.21 17.21 16.73
C ALA A 189 -5.21 16.01 17.67
N GLY A 190 -5.69 16.14 18.92
CA GLY A 190 -5.66 15.07 19.91
C GLY A 190 -4.28 14.78 20.50
N ALA A 191 -3.37 15.76 20.49
CA ALA A 191 -2.06 15.66 21.13
C ALA A 191 -2.11 16.02 22.63
N THR A 192 -1.13 15.52 23.38
CA THR A 192 -0.82 15.98 24.74
C THR A 192 0.00 17.27 24.64
N VAL A 193 -0.39 18.32 25.34
CA VAL A 193 0.29 19.61 25.34
C VAL A 193 0.93 19.88 26.71
N ILE A 194 2.23 20.09 26.69
CA ILE A 194 3.01 20.59 27.82
C ILE A 194 3.30 22.07 27.55
N ALA A 195 2.78 22.96 28.38
CA ALA A 195 3.03 24.39 28.25
C ALA A 195 4.03 24.88 29.30
N THR A 196 4.90 25.82 28.96
CA THR A 196 5.76 26.49 29.95
C THR A 196 5.36 27.96 30.12
N THR A 197 5.44 28.49 31.33
CA THR A 197 5.15 29.91 31.61
C THR A 197 5.93 30.44 32.81
N SER A 198 5.90 31.76 33.05
CA SER A 198 6.57 32.39 34.21
C SER A 198 5.64 32.83 35.33
N SER A 199 4.31 32.71 35.16
CA SER A 199 3.35 33.14 36.18
C SER A 199 2.27 32.09 36.42
N ALA A 200 1.84 31.98 37.68
CA ALA A 200 0.75 31.09 38.08
C ALA A 200 -0.58 31.47 37.40
N GLU A 201 -0.85 32.76 37.24
CA GLU A 201 -2.02 33.27 36.53
C GLU A 201 -2.09 32.79 35.07
N LYS A 202 -0.97 32.89 34.33
CA LYS A 202 -0.89 32.37 32.96
C LYS A 202 -0.99 30.85 32.92
N SER A 203 -0.56 30.17 33.98
CA SER A 203 -0.64 28.71 34.08
C SER A 203 -2.08 28.22 34.11
N GLU A 204 -2.93 28.84 34.92
CA GLU A 204 -4.35 28.49 34.93
C GLU A 204 -5.01 28.75 33.58
N LYS A 205 -4.62 29.83 32.89
CA LYS A 205 -5.15 30.11 31.56
C LYS A 205 -4.76 29.05 30.52
N LEU A 206 -3.52 28.57 30.57
CA LEU A 206 -3.05 27.51 29.67
C LEU A 206 -3.81 26.21 29.90
N LYS A 207 -4.09 25.85 31.17
CA LYS A 207 -4.95 24.70 31.50
C LYS A 207 -6.37 24.89 30.98
N GLU A 208 -6.93 26.09 31.14
CA GLU A 208 -8.26 26.41 30.58
C GLU A 208 -8.30 26.26 29.06
N LEU A 209 -7.23 26.59 28.35
CA LEU A 209 -7.16 26.42 26.90
C LEU A 209 -6.93 24.96 26.47
N GLY A 210 -6.70 24.06 27.43
CA GLY A 210 -6.57 22.63 27.21
C GLY A 210 -5.15 22.08 27.33
N ALA A 211 -4.17 22.85 27.83
CA ALA A 211 -2.86 22.28 28.15
C ALA A 211 -2.99 21.20 29.23
N ASP A 212 -2.51 19.99 28.94
CA ASP A 212 -2.57 18.85 29.86
C ASP A 212 -1.60 19.02 31.03
N HIS A 213 -0.45 19.64 30.75
CA HIS A 213 0.53 19.98 31.76
C HIS A 213 1.03 21.41 31.60
N VAL A 214 1.30 22.08 32.72
CA VAL A 214 1.89 23.41 32.72
C VAL A 214 3.06 23.48 33.69
N ILE A 215 4.22 23.93 33.21
CA ILE A 215 5.44 24.07 33.99
C ILE A 215 5.75 25.55 34.18
N ASN A 216 5.94 25.98 35.43
CA ASN A 216 6.44 27.32 35.70
C ASN A 216 7.98 27.31 35.73
N TYR A 217 8.60 27.86 34.68
CA TYR A 217 10.06 27.80 34.51
C TYR A 217 10.85 28.70 35.49
N LYS A 218 10.17 29.59 36.24
CA LYS A 218 10.83 30.36 37.32
C LYS A 218 11.02 29.53 38.58
N SER A 219 10.04 28.68 38.91
CA SER A 219 10.14 27.75 40.04
C SER A 219 10.89 26.47 39.66
N ASP A 220 10.84 26.10 38.37
CA ASP A 220 11.56 24.95 37.83
C ASP A 220 12.53 25.38 36.72
N PRO A 221 13.78 25.74 37.07
CA PRO A 221 14.79 26.12 36.08
C PRO A 221 15.24 24.92 35.21
N ASN A 222 14.94 23.67 35.62
CA ASN A 222 15.23 22.45 34.87
C ASN A 222 13.98 21.87 34.20
N TRP A 223 13.10 22.77 33.74
CA TRP A 223 11.80 22.42 33.16
C TRP A 223 11.88 21.42 32.00
N GLY A 224 13.00 21.30 31.28
CA GLY A 224 13.18 20.31 30.24
C GLY A 224 13.15 18.87 30.79
N GLU A 225 13.86 18.62 31.89
CA GLU A 225 13.83 17.29 32.53
C GLU A 225 12.44 16.98 33.10
N SER A 226 11.77 17.98 33.67
CA SER A 226 10.39 17.85 34.14
C SER A 226 9.41 17.59 32.98
N ALA A 227 9.54 18.30 31.87
CA ALA A 227 8.73 18.07 30.67
C ALA A 227 8.92 16.66 30.12
N ARG A 228 10.15 16.16 30.06
CA ARG A 228 10.44 14.78 29.66
C ARG A 228 9.70 13.78 30.55
N LYS A 229 9.71 13.98 31.87
CA LYS A 229 9.03 13.10 32.84
C LYS A 229 7.50 13.07 32.72
N LEU A 230 6.92 14.10 32.10
CA LEU A 230 5.48 14.18 31.87
C LEU A 230 5.07 13.45 30.58
N THR A 231 6.03 13.02 29.76
CA THR A 231 5.75 12.25 28.54
C THR A 231 5.63 10.75 28.86
N PRO A 232 4.82 9.99 28.09
CA PRO A 232 4.73 8.54 28.27
C PRO A 232 6.12 7.88 28.24
N ASN A 233 6.40 7.04 29.23
CA ASN A 233 7.69 6.34 29.38
C ASN A 233 8.93 7.26 29.45
N ASN A 234 8.76 8.55 29.75
CA ASN A 234 9.82 9.55 29.84
C ASN A 234 10.67 9.71 28.56
N VAL A 235 10.11 9.39 27.38
CA VAL A 235 10.87 9.37 26.11
C VAL A 235 11.11 10.76 25.54
N GLY A 236 10.35 11.77 25.97
CA GLY A 236 10.44 13.15 25.49
C GLY A 236 9.30 13.55 24.55
N VAL A 237 9.35 14.80 24.11
CA VAL A 237 8.33 15.50 23.32
C VAL A 237 8.57 15.30 21.83
N ASP A 238 7.52 15.09 21.02
CA ASP A 238 7.64 14.92 19.57
C ASP A 238 7.84 16.28 18.84
N HIS A 239 7.13 17.32 19.26
CA HIS A 239 7.22 18.67 18.68
C HIS A 239 7.47 19.74 19.75
N ILE A 240 8.49 20.57 19.58
CA ILE A 240 8.75 21.74 20.44
C ILE A 240 8.58 23.01 19.61
N VAL A 241 7.66 23.88 20.03
CA VAL A 241 7.48 25.23 19.49
C VAL A 241 8.35 26.18 20.31
N GLU A 242 9.58 26.40 19.83
CA GLU A 242 10.65 27.13 20.52
C GLU A 242 10.60 28.63 20.17
N VAL A 243 10.15 29.45 21.13
CA VAL A 243 9.99 30.90 20.95
C VAL A 243 11.00 31.71 21.76
N GLY A 244 11.62 31.11 22.78
CA GLY A 244 12.60 31.79 23.62
C GLY A 244 13.99 31.86 22.98
N GLY A 245 14.31 30.93 22.07
CA GLY A 245 15.57 30.92 21.33
C GLY A 245 16.74 30.50 22.22
N SER A 246 17.90 31.17 22.11
CA SER A 246 19.13 30.69 22.76
C SER A 246 19.02 30.52 24.28
N GLY A 247 18.21 31.35 24.96
CA GLY A 247 18.02 31.29 26.41
C GLY A 247 17.23 30.06 26.91
N THR A 248 16.52 29.36 26.04
CA THR A 248 15.64 28.22 26.39
C THR A 248 15.99 26.94 25.66
N LEU A 249 16.75 27.03 24.55
CA LEU A 249 17.02 25.89 23.67
C LEU A 249 17.75 24.73 24.36
N ASN A 250 18.64 24.99 25.32
CA ASN A 250 19.29 23.93 26.11
C ASN A 250 18.28 23.05 26.87
N GLN A 251 17.20 23.64 27.38
CA GLN A 251 16.16 22.88 28.07
C GLN A 251 15.24 22.15 27.09
N SER A 252 15.03 22.69 25.89
CA SER A 252 14.35 21.99 24.79
C SER A 252 15.09 20.71 24.38
N PHE A 253 16.42 20.75 24.28
CA PHE A 253 17.22 19.53 24.08
C PHE A 253 17.07 18.51 25.20
N LYS A 254 16.94 18.96 26.45
CA LYS A 254 16.70 18.06 27.58
C LYS A 254 15.36 17.32 27.49
N CYS A 255 14.37 17.84 26.77
CA CYS A 255 13.04 17.22 26.69
C CYS A 255 12.65 16.67 25.33
N ILE A 256 13.41 16.91 24.27
CA ILE A 256 13.10 16.40 22.94
C ILE A 256 13.25 14.88 22.87
N LYS A 257 12.29 14.23 22.20
CA LYS A 257 12.35 12.81 21.88
C LYS A 257 13.33 12.57 20.71
N PHE A 258 13.90 11.38 20.63
CA PHE A 258 14.59 10.95 19.41
C PHE A 258 13.63 11.05 18.22
N GLU A 259 14.15 11.53 17.09
CA GLU A 259 13.41 11.90 15.88
C GLU A 259 12.33 12.98 16.08
N GLY A 260 12.41 13.72 17.19
CA GLY A 260 11.57 14.88 17.47
C GLY A 260 12.01 16.13 16.72
N VAL A 261 11.10 17.11 16.62
CA VAL A 261 11.33 18.36 15.89
C VAL A 261 11.29 19.56 16.86
N ILE A 262 12.39 20.30 16.91
CA ILE A 262 12.47 21.62 17.56
C ILE A 262 12.32 22.69 16.48
N SER A 263 11.15 23.34 16.45
CA SER A 263 10.84 24.43 15.52
C SER A 263 11.22 25.78 16.15
N ILE A 264 12.32 26.37 15.68
CA ILE A 264 12.82 27.68 16.12
C ILE A 264 11.99 28.78 15.46
N ILE A 265 11.22 29.50 16.27
CA ILE A 265 10.33 30.56 15.83
C ILE A 265 10.92 31.95 16.11
N GLY A 266 11.60 32.13 17.25
CA GLY A 266 12.05 33.44 17.70
C GLY A 266 13.11 33.38 18.80
N PHE A 267 13.47 34.55 19.33
CA PHE A 267 14.57 34.75 20.27
C PHE A 267 14.17 35.62 21.49
N LEU A 268 12.92 35.47 21.97
CA LEU A 268 12.37 36.31 23.05
C LEU A 268 13.11 36.18 24.39
N GLY A 269 13.85 35.09 24.60
CA GLY A 269 14.69 34.84 25.78
C GLY A 269 16.05 35.52 25.74
N GLY A 270 16.37 36.27 24.68
CA GLY A 270 17.65 36.93 24.46
C GLY A 270 18.66 36.09 23.66
N VAL A 271 19.75 36.74 23.26
CA VAL A 271 20.89 36.12 22.57
C VAL A 271 22.10 36.21 23.47
N ASP A 272 22.46 35.10 24.12
CA ASP A 272 23.74 34.98 24.81
C ASP A 272 24.61 33.98 24.04
N PRO A 273 25.66 34.45 23.34
CA PRO A 273 26.55 33.59 22.55
C PRO A 273 27.20 32.47 23.37
N LYS A 274 27.33 32.63 24.69
CA LYS A 274 27.99 31.65 25.57
C LYS A 274 27.08 30.50 25.99
N SER A 275 25.76 30.63 25.83
CA SER A 275 24.77 29.62 26.23
C SER A 275 24.06 28.96 25.05
N GLN A 276 24.55 29.19 23.82
CA GLN A 276 24.02 28.52 22.63
C GLN A 276 24.36 27.03 22.63
N PRO A 277 23.40 26.15 22.33
CA PRO A 277 23.67 24.73 22.12
C PRO A 277 24.59 24.50 20.93
N SER A 278 25.34 23.42 21.00
CA SER A 278 26.27 22.98 19.96
C SER A 278 25.60 22.08 18.93
N ILE A 279 26.26 21.88 17.77
CA ILE A 279 25.84 20.87 16.79
C ILE A 279 25.81 19.46 17.42
N LEU A 280 26.65 19.21 18.44
CA LEU A 280 26.67 17.95 19.16
C LEU A 280 25.40 17.71 19.98
N ASP A 281 24.70 18.76 20.43
CA ASP A 281 23.44 18.60 21.16
C ASP A 281 22.34 18.07 20.23
N THR A 282 22.29 18.54 18.98
CA THR A 282 21.40 18.00 17.94
C THR A 282 21.73 16.55 17.61
N LEU A 283 23.03 16.23 17.45
CA LEU A 283 23.48 14.88 17.16
C LEU A 283 23.17 13.90 18.32
N SER A 284 23.46 14.30 19.55
CA SER A 284 23.32 13.44 20.74
C SER A 284 21.86 13.18 21.12
N ASN A 285 20.96 14.10 20.76
CA ASN A 285 19.52 13.93 20.97
C ASN A 285 18.79 13.36 19.74
N ILE A 286 19.51 13.06 18.65
CA ILE A 286 18.97 12.49 17.40
C ILE A 286 17.69 13.23 16.97
N CYS A 287 17.75 14.56 16.84
CA CYS A 287 16.56 15.37 16.60
C CYS A 287 16.75 16.37 15.46
N THR A 288 15.66 16.90 14.92
CA THR A 288 15.69 17.98 13.93
C THR A 288 15.53 19.33 14.61
N VAL A 289 16.45 20.27 14.34
CA VAL A 289 16.29 21.69 14.71
C VAL A 289 16.06 22.51 13.45
N ARG A 290 14.87 23.11 13.32
CA ARG A 290 14.42 23.78 12.09
C ARG A 290 14.02 25.23 12.37
N GLY A 291 14.57 26.17 11.61
CA GLY A 291 14.04 27.54 11.55
C GLY A 291 12.73 27.60 10.76
N VAL A 292 11.74 28.34 11.28
CA VAL A 292 10.44 28.51 10.61
C VAL A 292 10.24 29.98 10.24
N TYR A 293 10.01 30.25 8.96
CA TYR A 293 9.65 31.58 8.46
C TYR A 293 8.20 31.59 7.94
N VAL A 294 7.27 31.72 8.88
CA VAL A 294 5.81 31.73 8.66
C VAL A 294 5.34 30.50 7.87
N GLY A 295 4.73 30.62 6.68
CA GLY A 295 4.21 29.48 5.91
C GLY A 295 3.65 29.90 4.55
N SER A 296 3.31 28.89 3.72
CA SER A 296 2.80 29.05 2.35
C SER A 296 1.28 29.28 2.29
N LYS A 297 0.77 29.69 1.12
CA LYS A 297 -0.68 29.77 0.83
C LYS A 297 -1.37 28.42 0.99
N GLU A 298 -0.73 27.34 0.56
CA GLU A 298 -1.21 25.97 0.76
C GLU A 298 -1.43 25.65 2.25
N LEU A 299 -0.42 25.93 3.10
CA LEU A 299 -0.54 25.75 4.55
C LEU A 299 -1.61 26.65 5.16
N LEU A 300 -1.75 27.89 4.68
CA LEU A 300 -2.79 28.82 5.12
C LEU A 300 -4.20 28.31 4.77
N ASN A 301 -4.42 27.79 3.56
CA ASN A 301 -5.69 27.18 3.17
C ASN A 301 -6.02 25.95 4.02
N ASN A 302 -5.04 25.08 4.27
CA ASN A 302 -5.22 23.89 5.10
C ASN A 302 -5.54 24.28 6.55
N MET A 303 -4.86 25.30 7.09
CA MET A 303 -5.13 25.85 8.41
C MET A 303 -6.53 26.47 8.51
N VAL A 304 -6.96 27.24 7.51
CA VAL A 304 -8.33 27.81 7.47
C VAL A 304 -9.37 26.71 7.52
N LYS A 305 -9.22 25.65 6.71
CA LYS A 305 -10.11 24.48 6.75
C LYS A 305 -10.12 23.83 8.14
N ALA A 306 -8.96 23.68 8.76
CA ALA A 306 -8.85 23.10 10.10
C ALA A 306 -9.51 23.97 11.18
N ILE A 307 -9.36 25.30 11.08
CA ILE A 307 -10.03 26.27 11.96
C ILE A 307 -11.54 26.17 11.84
N GLU A 308 -12.08 26.11 10.61
CA GLU A 308 -13.52 25.96 10.38
C GLU A 308 -14.03 24.60 10.90
N ALA A 309 -13.30 23.52 10.59
CA ALA A 309 -13.71 22.16 10.96
C ALA A 309 -13.72 21.91 12.48
N ASN A 310 -12.85 22.60 13.23
CA ASN A 310 -12.72 22.43 14.67
C ASN A 310 -13.30 23.61 15.47
N ASP A 311 -13.96 24.54 14.79
CA ASP A 311 -14.47 25.79 15.35
C ASP A 311 -13.46 26.51 16.26
N ILE A 312 -12.22 26.63 15.77
CA ILE A 312 -11.11 27.19 16.56
C ILE A 312 -11.22 28.71 16.53
N HIS A 313 -11.61 29.29 17.66
CA HIS A 313 -11.58 30.73 17.86
C HIS A 313 -10.22 31.20 18.39
N PRO A 314 -9.51 32.11 17.68
CA PRO A 314 -8.30 32.73 18.17
C PRO A 314 -8.46 33.38 19.54
N VAL A 315 -7.43 33.25 20.39
CA VAL A 315 -7.38 34.00 21.65
C VAL A 315 -6.98 35.45 21.35
N VAL A 316 -7.95 36.36 21.38
CA VAL A 316 -7.75 37.80 21.12
C VAL A 316 -7.70 38.59 22.43
N ASP A 317 -6.83 39.60 22.51
CA ASP A 317 -6.81 40.54 23.63
C ASP A 317 -8.09 41.42 23.60
N PRO A 318 -8.82 41.58 24.71
CA PRO A 318 -10.03 42.38 24.79
C PRO A 318 -9.77 43.86 24.50
N LYS A 319 -8.52 44.33 24.63
CA LYS A 319 -8.17 45.70 24.25
C LYS A 319 -7.88 45.78 22.76
N VAL A 320 -8.87 46.26 22.02
CA VAL A 320 -8.78 46.57 20.59
C VAL A 320 -8.54 48.07 20.40
N PHE A 321 -7.71 48.42 19.42
CA PHE A 321 -7.38 49.80 19.08
C PHE A 321 -7.92 50.16 17.70
N THR A 322 -8.38 51.40 17.53
CA THR A 322 -8.68 51.95 16.21
C THR A 322 -7.40 52.23 15.44
N LEU A 323 -7.49 52.32 14.11
CA LEU A 323 -6.31 52.50 13.25
C LEU A 323 -5.48 53.72 13.65
N ASP A 324 -6.09 54.87 13.94
CA ASP A 324 -5.40 56.10 14.39
C ASP A 324 -4.67 55.96 15.73
N LYS A 325 -4.90 54.85 16.45
CA LYS A 325 -4.27 54.49 17.72
C LYS A 325 -3.24 53.37 17.58
N ALA A 326 -2.78 53.06 16.37
CA ALA A 326 -1.80 51.99 16.15
C ALA A 326 -0.50 52.21 16.95
N LYS A 327 0.00 53.44 17.06
CA LYS A 327 1.18 53.73 17.91
C LYS A 327 0.93 53.39 19.39
N ASP A 328 -0.26 53.71 19.92
CA ASP A 328 -0.65 53.33 21.29
C ASP A 328 -0.75 51.80 21.45
N ALA A 329 -1.17 51.08 20.40
CA ALA A 329 -1.20 49.62 20.38
C ALA A 329 0.22 49.01 20.42
N TYR A 330 1.20 49.61 19.71
CA TYR A 330 2.62 49.21 19.78
C TYR A 330 3.17 49.38 21.19
N GLU A 331 2.88 50.51 21.84
CA GLU A 331 3.26 50.76 23.23
C GLU A 331 2.58 49.80 24.20
N TYR A 332 1.29 49.53 24.00
CA TYR A 332 0.52 48.60 24.82
C TYR A 332 1.07 47.18 24.72
N MET A 333 1.35 46.68 23.51
CA MET A 333 1.96 45.36 23.30
C MET A 333 3.34 45.28 23.95
N THR A 334 4.14 46.36 23.85
CA THR A 334 5.45 46.45 24.53
C THR A 334 5.29 46.36 26.06
N ARG A 335 4.29 47.02 26.64
CA ARG A 335 4.03 46.99 28.10
C ARG A 335 3.45 45.65 28.56
N ASN A 336 2.55 45.04 27.79
CA ASN A 336 1.81 43.81 28.19
C ASN A 336 2.44 42.48 27.79
N GLN A 337 3.61 42.47 27.14
CA GLN A 337 4.50 41.31 27.25
C GLN A 337 4.78 40.92 28.72
N SER A 338 4.53 41.82 29.69
CA SER A 338 4.74 41.60 31.12
C SER A 338 3.54 41.05 31.94
N ARG A 339 2.26 41.20 31.54
CA ARG A 339 1.07 40.77 32.35
C ARG A 339 -0.18 40.54 31.48
N THR A 340 -0.93 39.44 31.66
CA THR A 340 -2.21 39.22 30.93
C THR A 340 -3.12 38.18 31.61
N GLN A 341 -4.42 38.48 31.75
CA GLN A 341 -5.49 37.72 32.43
C GLN A 341 -6.79 37.76 31.58
N PHE A 342 -7.52 36.63 31.37
CA PHE A 342 -8.75 36.60 30.54
C PHE A 342 -9.84 35.59 30.97
N ILE A 343 -11.11 35.94 30.73
CA ILE A 343 -12.39 35.23 31.03
C ILE A 343 -13.03 34.66 29.73
N ARG A 344 -13.88 33.61 29.83
CA ARG A 344 -14.53 32.77 28.76
C ARG A 344 -15.98 33.19 28.38
N PRO A 345 -16.52 32.69 27.23
CA PRO A 345 -17.52 31.59 27.23
C PRO A 345 -17.39 30.51 26.09
N ALA A 346 -18.09 29.38 26.29
CA ALA A 346 -18.23 28.08 25.55
C ALA A 346 -19.06 28.15 24.22
N GLN A 347 -19.16 27.20 23.25
CA GLN A 347 -18.50 25.93 22.82
C GLN A 347 -19.31 25.33 21.60
N MET A 348 -18.67 24.57 20.68
CA MET A 348 -19.12 23.34 19.94
C MET A 348 -19.17 23.33 18.38
N SER A 349 -18.34 22.49 17.72
CA SER A 349 -18.62 21.84 16.42
C SER A 349 -18.07 20.38 16.35
N LEU A 350 -18.68 19.52 15.52
CA LEU A 350 -18.70 18.04 15.64
C LEU A 350 -17.57 17.27 14.91
N PHE A 351 -17.04 16.23 15.57
CA PHE A 351 -16.13 15.22 15.00
C PHE A 351 -16.91 14.00 14.48
N SER A 352 -17.03 13.82 13.16
CA SER A 352 -17.59 12.58 12.58
C SER A 352 -16.81 12.05 11.38
N ARG A 353 -16.76 10.72 11.23
CA ARG A 353 -16.09 10.00 10.14
C ARG A 353 -17.10 9.17 9.36
N ILE A 354 -16.95 9.13 8.03
CA ILE A 354 -17.89 8.43 7.14
C ILE A 354 -17.18 7.37 6.31
N THR A 355 -17.81 6.20 6.16
CA THR A 355 -17.36 5.09 5.29
C THR A 355 -18.54 4.54 4.50
N CYS A 356 -18.35 4.24 3.21
CA CYS A 356 -19.39 3.75 2.31
C CYS A 356 -18.95 2.49 1.55
N TYR A 357 -19.89 1.62 1.15
CA TYR A 357 -19.69 0.39 0.35
C TYR A 357 -20.72 0.32 -0.79
N PRO A 358 -20.31 0.06 -2.06
CA PRO A 358 -20.57 -1.25 -2.73
C PRO A 358 -19.57 -1.72 -3.83
N PRO A 359 -19.56 -3.03 -4.18
CA PRO A 359 -19.24 -3.53 -5.52
C PRO A 359 -20.44 -4.28 -6.15
N LEU A 360 -20.58 -4.17 -7.47
CA LEU A 360 -21.84 -4.20 -8.22
C LEU A 360 -22.49 -5.57 -8.52
N GLY A 361 -23.81 -5.50 -8.66
CA GLY A 361 -24.78 -6.51 -9.10
C GLY A 361 -26.22 -6.10 -8.72
N GLN A 362 -26.34 -5.51 -7.52
CA GLN A 362 -27.43 -4.69 -7.00
C GLN A 362 -26.81 -3.53 -6.23
N VAL A 363 -27.28 -2.27 -6.39
CA VAL A 363 -26.66 -1.13 -5.70
C VAL A 363 -27.38 -0.87 -4.39
N GLN A 364 -26.91 -1.55 -3.36
CA GLN A 364 -27.20 -1.20 -1.98
C GLN A 364 -26.09 -0.31 -1.44
N PHE A 365 -26.45 0.87 -0.98
CA PHE A 365 -25.54 1.76 -0.26
C PHE A 365 -25.60 1.44 1.23
N THR A 366 -24.43 1.25 1.83
CA THR A 366 -24.27 1.23 3.29
C THR A 366 -23.31 2.35 3.66
N VAL A 367 -23.76 3.27 4.49
CA VAL A 367 -22.99 4.41 5.01
C VAL A 367 -22.87 4.27 6.51
N VAL A 368 -21.64 4.30 7.02
CA VAL A 368 -21.35 4.28 8.45
C VAL A 368 -20.82 5.64 8.85
N ILE A 369 -21.53 6.31 9.76
CA ILE A 369 -21.10 7.56 10.40
C ILE A 369 -20.61 7.25 11.80
N GLU A 370 -19.46 7.80 12.17
CA GLU A 370 -18.83 7.53 13.46
C GLU A 370 -18.49 8.84 14.16
N SER A 371 -18.92 9.02 15.40
CA SER A 371 -18.60 10.21 16.22
C SER A 371 -17.93 9.82 17.53
N SER A 372 -16.96 10.60 17.99
CA SER A 372 -16.19 10.26 19.19
C SER A 372 -17.08 10.08 20.43
N HIS A 373 -16.80 9.06 21.26
CA HIS A 373 -17.40 8.89 22.60
C HIS A 373 -17.11 10.07 23.55
N SER A 374 -16.15 10.92 23.21
CA SER A 374 -15.89 12.16 23.94
C SER A 374 -16.96 13.25 23.71
N LEU A 375 -17.92 13.01 22.80
CA LEU A 375 -19.06 13.88 22.52
C LEU A 375 -20.38 13.16 22.81
N PRO A 376 -21.46 13.88 23.17
CA PRO A 376 -22.79 13.29 23.28
C PRO A 376 -23.26 12.71 21.95
N GLU A 377 -23.98 11.59 21.99
CA GLU A 377 -24.59 10.96 20.83
C GLU A 377 -25.59 11.90 20.13
N GLN A 378 -25.68 11.81 18.79
CA GLN A 378 -26.39 12.77 17.94
C GLN A 378 -27.35 12.06 16.97
N PRO A 379 -28.49 12.67 16.60
CA PRO A 379 -29.50 12.06 15.73
C PRO A 379 -29.17 12.22 14.23
N TRP A 380 -28.09 11.59 13.78
CA TRP A 380 -27.58 11.72 12.40
C TRP A 380 -28.60 11.38 11.29
N GLU A 381 -28.54 12.12 10.18
CA GLU A 381 -29.18 11.81 8.91
C GLU A 381 -28.12 11.64 7.81
N ALA A 382 -28.33 10.70 6.89
CA ALA A 382 -27.45 10.47 5.74
C ALA A 382 -28.25 10.32 4.44
N GLN A 383 -27.69 10.80 3.32
CA GLN A 383 -28.27 10.68 1.99
C GLN A 383 -27.21 10.36 0.94
N ILE A 384 -27.62 9.62 -0.07
CA ILE A 384 -26.88 9.50 -1.32
C ILE A 384 -27.37 10.61 -2.23
N TRP A 385 -26.47 11.48 -2.67
CA TRP A 385 -26.71 12.41 -3.76
C TRP A 385 -26.15 11.76 -5.03
N HIS A 386 -26.95 11.53 -6.07
CA HIS A 386 -26.52 10.71 -7.22
C HIS A 386 -27.23 11.05 -8.53
N ASN A 387 -26.66 10.59 -9.65
CA ASN A 387 -27.29 10.61 -10.98
C ASN A 387 -27.54 9.18 -11.55
N ILE A 388 -27.69 8.18 -10.68
CA ILE A 388 -27.91 6.76 -11.07
C ILE A 388 -29.19 6.54 -11.89
N THR A 389 -30.31 7.14 -11.49
CA THR A 389 -31.62 6.91 -12.12
C THR A 389 -31.97 7.94 -13.21
N SER A 390 -31.25 9.07 -13.23
CA SER A 390 -31.45 10.18 -14.17
C SER A 390 -30.15 10.95 -14.34
N ALA A 391 -29.92 11.57 -15.51
CA ALA A 391 -28.75 12.41 -15.75
C ALA A 391 -28.65 13.59 -14.77
N GLU A 392 -29.79 14.09 -14.29
CA GLU A 392 -29.84 15.09 -13.22
C GLU A 392 -29.58 14.45 -11.85
N TRP A 393 -28.77 15.14 -11.04
CA TRP A 393 -28.47 14.70 -9.67
C TRP A 393 -29.69 14.87 -8.76
N SER A 394 -29.97 13.85 -7.95
CA SER A 394 -31.09 13.84 -7.00
C SER A 394 -30.66 13.27 -5.64
N ALA A 395 -31.46 13.56 -4.60
CA ALA A 395 -31.24 13.02 -3.26
C ALA A 395 -32.03 11.74 -3.05
N PHE A 396 -31.34 10.73 -2.55
CA PHE A 396 -31.93 9.52 -2.03
C PHE A 396 -31.65 9.41 -0.53
N PRO A 397 -32.67 9.57 0.34
CA PRO A 397 -32.50 9.47 1.78
C PRO A 397 -32.19 8.03 2.20
N LEU A 398 -31.15 7.86 3.01
CA LEU A 398 -30.84 6.57 3.61
C LEU A 398 -31.63 6.39 4.90
N GLN A 399 -32.06 5.16 5.16
CA GLN A 399 -32.72 4.82 6.41
C GLN A 399 -31.68 4.34 7.42
N GLN A 400 -31.76 4.85 8.65
CA GLN A 400 -30.96 4.31 9.74
C GLN A 400 -31.39 2.86 10.01
N SER A 401 -30.44 1.94 10.01
CA SER A 401 -30.72 0.52 10.27
C SER A 401 -31.13 0.32 11.73
N SER A 402 -32.19 -0.46 11.95
CA SER A 402 -32.61 -0.91 13.28
C SER A 402 -31.72 -2.03 13.85
N ASN A 403 -30.89 -2.66 13.00
CA ASN A 403 -29.85 -3.60 13.38
C ASN A 403 -28.49 -2.88 13.19
N PRO A 404 -27.94 -2.24 14.24
CA PRO A 404 -26.96 -1.17 14.11
C PRO A 404 -25.51 -1.64 13.90
N VAL A 405 -25.25 -2.95 13.95
CA VAL A 405 -23.88 -3.45 14.07
C VAL A 405 -23.40 -3.99 12.73
N VAL A 406 -22.66 -3.16 12.00
CA VAL A 406 -21.58 -3.69 11.16
C VAL A 406 -20.47 -4.09 12.14
N PRO A 407 -20.27 -5.40 12.43
CA PRO A 407 -19.33 -5.82 13.45
C PRO A 407 -17.92 -5.38 13.08
N LEU A 408 -17.21 -4.83 14.06
CA LEU A 408 -15.79 -4.57 13.92
C LEU A 408 -15.03 -5.86 14.11
N MET A 409 -14.39 -6.33 13.05
CA MET A 409 -13.69 -7.61 13.13
C MET A 409 -12.40 -7.50 13.90
N ASN A 410 -11.67 -6.39 13.80
CA ASN A 410 -10.30 -6.28 14.29
C ASN A 410 -10.12 -5.33 15.50
N LYS A 411 -11.22 -4.93 16.13
CA LYS A 411 -11.24 -4.15 17.38
C LYS A 411 -12.43 -4.57 18.22
N THR A 412 -12.27 -4.61 19.54
CA THR A 412 -13.39 -4.84 20.46
C THR A 412 -14.22 -3.56 20.65
N GLU A 413 -15.52 -3.69 20.99
CA GLU A 413 -16.38 -2.51 21.30
C GLU A 413 -15.79 -1.68 22.45
N SER A 414 -15.20 -2.30 23.46
CA SER A 414 -14.55 -1.61 24.59
C SER A 414 -13.33 -0.78 24.18
N GLU A 415 -12.61 -1.20 23.14
CA GLU A 415 -11.46 -0.47 22.59
C GLU A 415 -11.89 0.59 21.57
N TYR A 416 -13.12 0.50 21.07
CA TYR A 416 -13.65 1.39 20.06
C TYR A 416 -14.22 2.67 20.68
N LYS A 417 -13.55 3.80 20.44
CA LYS A 417 -13.88 5.09 21.07
C LYS A 417 -14.88 5.95 20.28
N PHE A 418 -15.74 5.34 19.46
CA PHE A 418 -16.67 6.07 18.59
C PHE A 418 -18.06 5.46 18.60
N HIS A 419 -19.10 6.30 18.75
CA HIS A 419 -20.49 5.97 18.44
C HIS A 419 -20.60 5.67 16.96
N ARG A 420 -21.35 4.64 16.56
CA ARG A 420 -21.49 4.23 15.16
C ARG A 420 -22.95 4.20 14.75
N HIS A 421 -23.24 4.85 13.63
CA HIS A 421 -24.56 4.94 13.03
C HIS A 421 -24.51 4.38 11.61
N VAL A 422 -25.30 3.34 11.35
CA VAL A 422 -25.34 2.66 10.04
C VAL A 422 -26.61 3.06 9.31
N PHE A 423 -26.44 3.56 8.09
CA PHE A 423 -27.50 3.98 7.18
C PHE A 423 -27.46 3.10 5.95
N CYS A 424 -28.63 2.61 5.54
CA CYS A 424 -28.77 1.72 4.39
C CYS A 424 -29.86 2.22 3.45
N GLY A 425 -29.70 1.90 2.18
CA GLY A 425 -30.72 2.17 1.18
C GLY A 425 -30.35 1.59 -0.18
N GLU A 426 -31.36 1.22 -0.95
CA GLU A 426 -31.18 0.55 -2.23
C GLU A 426 -31.70 1.44 -3.36
N ILE A 427 -30.88 1.61 -4.39
CA ILE A 427 -31.25 2.36 -5.59
C ILE A 427 -31.33 1.36 -6.74
N PRO A 428 -32.48 1.20 -7.41
CA PRO A 428 -32.61 0.29 -8.53
C PRO A 428 -31.71 0.76 -9.68
N LEU A 429 -30.92 -0.16 -10.23
CA LEU A 429 -30.13 0.11 -11.42
C LEU A 429 -31.03 0.20 -12.67
N PRO A 430 -30.71 1.09 -13.62
CA PRO A 430 -31.33 1.08 -14.96
C PRO A 430 -31.21 -0.28 -15.66
N SER A 431 -32.14 -0.56 -16.59
CA SER A 431 -32.15 -1.82 -17.36
C SER A 431 -31.03 -1.91 -18.40
N HIS A 432 -30.54 -0.77 -18.89
CA HIS A 432 -29.39 -0.67 -19.79
C HIS A 432 -28.11 -0.45 -18.99
N GLY A 433 -26.98 -0.92 -19.50
CA GLY A 433 -25.68 -0.65 -18.90
C GLY A 433 -25.30 0.82 -18.99
N GLY A 434 -24.55 1.31 -18.01
CA GLY A 434 -24.15 2.69 -17.93
C GLY A 434 -23.22 2.99 -16.75
N CYS A 435 -22.81 4.25 -16.68
CA CYS A 435 -22.03 4.78 -15.57
C CYS A 435 -22.81 5.87 -14.83
N ALA A 436 -22.63 5.93 -13.53
CA ALA A 436 -23.21 6.95 -12.66
C ALA A 436 -22.20 7.39 -11.61
N GLN A 437 -22.41 8.58 -11.07
CA GLN A 437 -21.67 9.16 -9.97
C GLN A 437 -22.61 9.36 -8.78
N PHE A 438 -22.02 9.27 -7.60
CA PHE A 438 -22.72 9.53 -6.36
C PHE A 438 -21.77 10.15 -5.34
N THR A 439 -22.33 10.86 -4.38
CA THR A 439 -21.60 11.33 -3.20
C THR A 439 -22.50 11.18 -1.98
N VAL A 440 -21.87 11.15 -0.81
CA VAL A 440 -22.59 11.01 0.46
C VAL A 440 -22.68 12.38 1.12
N ARG A 441 -23.87 12.73 1.61
CA ARG A 441 -24.06 13.90 2.47
C ARG A 441 -24.76 13.52 3.76
N TYR A 442 -24.50 14.26 4.82
CA TYR A 442 -24.97 13.96 6.17
C TYR A 442 -25.19 15.22 7.01
N ARG A 443 -25.98 15.13 8.07
CA ARG A 443 -26.22 16.21 9.04
C ARG A 443 -26.69 15.66 10.37
N VAL A 444 -26.62 16.48 11.42
CA VAL A 444 -27.05 16.10 12.78
C VAL A 444 -28.56 16.19 12.97
N SER A 445 -29.24 17.11 12.31
CA SER A 445 -30.71 17.24 12.36
C SER A 445 -31.21 18.07 11.19
N GLN A 446 -32.53 18.20 11.05
CA GLN A 446 -33.14 19.03 10.00
C GLN A 446 -32.75 20.51 10.06
N ASP A 447 -32.40 21.01 11.24
CA ASP A 447 -32.04 22.41 11.48
C ASP A 447 -30.55 22.72 11.14
N ASN A 448 -29.77 21.69 10.78
CA ASN A 448 -28.37 21.82 10.38
C ASN A 448 -28.21 21.72 8.85
N ASP A 449 -27.22 22.44 8.31
CA ASP A 449 -26.82 22.34 6.92
C ASP A 449 -26.25 20.95 6.58
N TRP A 450 -26.48 20.47 5.36
CA TRP A 450 -25.87 19.24 4.85
C TRP A 450 -24.35 19.41 4.69
N GLN A 451 -23.60 18.48 5.27
CA GLN A 451 -22.18 18.31 5.06
C GLN A 451 -21.95 17.27 3.95
N TRP A 452 -20.93 17.48 3.11
CA TRP A 452 -20.65 16.65 1.94
C TRP A 452 -19.32 15.91 2.11
N VAL A 453 -19.32 14.58 1.92
CA VAL A 453 -18.12 13.75 2.16
C VAL A 453 -16.97 14.10 1.24
N ASN A 454 -17.26 14.33 -0.05
CA ASN A 454 -16.24 14.73 -1.04
C ASN A 454 -15.53 16.04 -0.64
N GLN A 455 -16.25 16.99 -0.03
CA GLN A 455 -15.69 18.26 0.43
C GLN A 455 -14.95 18.12 1.77
N GLN A 456 -15.52 17.39 2.73
CA GLN A 456 -14.96 17.25 4.08
C GLN A 456 -13.72 16.37 4.10
N GLN A 457 -13.67 15.31 3.28
CA GLN A 457 -12.54 14.39 3.21
C GLN A 457 -11.61 14.64 2.02
N ASN A 458 -11.86 15.67 1.21
CA ASN A 458 -11.13 15.95 -0.03
C ASN A 458 -11.06 14.71 -0.96
N THR A 459 -12.16 13.95 -1.02
CA THR A 459 -12.30 12.75 -1.85
C THR A 459 -13.11 13.07 -3.09
N LYS A 460 -12.92 12.29 -4.17
CA LYS A 460 -13.75 12.41 -5.38
C LYS A 460 -15.13 11.77 -5.13
N ASP A 461 -16.08 12.11 -5.99
CA ASP A 461 -17.35 11.40 -6.03
C ASP A 461 -17.13 9.92 -6.33
N GLY A 462 -17.96 9.08 -5.70
CA GLY A 462 -17.99 7.65 -5.98
C GLY A 462 -18.58 7.39 -7.36
N GLU A 463 -18.15 6.29 -7.97
CA GLU A 463 -18.56 5.95 -9.33
C GLU A 463 -19.08 4.53 -9.38
N LEU A 464 -20.11 4.34 -10.20
CA LEU A 464 -20.76 3.07 -10.45
C LEU A 464 -20.72 2.83 -11.94
N VAL A 465 -20.26 1.65 -12.33
CA VAL A 465 -20.35 1.17 -13.71
C VAL A 465 -21.12 -0.14 -13.64
N PHE A 466 -22.25 -0.21 -14.33
CA PHE A 466 -23.12 -1.38 -14.32
C PHE A 466 -23.41 -1.84 -15.75
N SER A 467 -23.43 -3.14 -15.94
CA SER A 467 -23.80 -3.77 -17.21
C SER A 467 -25.32 -3.87 -17.34
N ALA A 468 -25.82 -4.00 -18.58
CA ALA A 468 -27.22 -4.29 -18.82
C ALA A 468 -27.61 -5.61 -18.14
N ARG A 469 -28.81 -5.68 -17.55
CA ARG A 469 -29.33 -6.96 -17.03
C ARG A 469 -29.54 -7.88 -18.23
N GLU A 470 -28.89 -9.05 -18.23
CA GLU A 470 -29.27 -10.08 -19.19
C GLU A 470 -30.77 -10.40 -18.99
N PRO A 471 -31.58 -10.41 -20.04
CA PRO A 471 -32.94 -10.90 -19.92
C PRO A 471 -32.90 -12.35 -19.42
N GLU A 472 -33.74 -12.68 -18.44
CA GLU A 472 -34.02 -14.06 -18.05
C GLU A 472 -34.29 -14.87 -19.32
N GLN A 473 -33.51 -15.94 -19.52
CA GLN A 473 -33.66 -16.98 -20.54
C GLN A 473 -34.87 -16.81 -21.49
N GLU A 474 -34.68 -16.04 -22.57
CA GLU A 474 -35.52 -16.14 -23.76
C GLU A 474 -34.61 -16.38 -24.97
N ASP A 475 -34.75 -17.59 -25.51
CA ASP A 475 -34.38 -18.05 -26.84
C ASP A 475 -33.13 -17.45 -27.47
N ILE A 476 -32.09 -18.27 -27.50
CA ILE A 476 -30.98 -18.19 -28.45
C ILE A 476 -31.56 -18.01 -29.86
N LYS A 477 -31.61 -16.77 -30.34
CA LYS A 477 -31.73 -16.47 -31.76
C LYS A 477 -30.39 -16.75 -32.43
N LEU A 478 -30.14 -18.04 -32.61
CA LEU A 478 -29.25 -18.63 -33.61
C LEU A 478 -29.83 -18.34 -35.01
N ALA A 479 -29.99 -17.07 -35.41
CA ALA A 479 -30.42 -16.70 -36.76
C ALA A 479 -30.36 -15.18 -37.00
N GLN A 480 -29.18 -14.57 -36.93
CA GLN A 480 -28.85 -13.43 -37.78
C GLN A 480 -27.33 -13.39 -37.92
N LEU A 481 -26.86 -14.08 -38.97
CA LEU A 481 -25.50 -13.99 -39.48
C LEU A 481 -25.12 -12.52 -39.62
N SER A 482 -24.24 -12.06 -38.72
CA SER A 482 -23.53 -10.80 -38.88
C SER A 482 -22.77 -10.85 -40.20
N LEU A 483 -23.22 -10.08 -41.20
CA LEU A 483 -22.48 -9.77 -42.42
C LEU A 483 -21.27 -8.86 -42.13
N ALA A 484 -21.07 -8.42 -40.88
CA ALA A 484 -19.96 -7.58 -40.50
C ALA A 484 -18.66 -8.39 -40.37
N SER A 485 -17.58 -7.87 -40.92
CA SER A 485 -16.24 -8.43 -40.82
C SER A 485 -15.72 -8.38 -39.37
N ALA A 486 -14.77 -9.26 -39.02
CA ALA A 486 -14.14 -9.26 -37.69
C ALA A 486 -13.52 -7.89 -37.33
N LYS A 487 -13.03 -7.15 -38.33
CA LYS A 487 -12.49 -5.80 -38.17
C LYS A 487 -13.56 -4.77 -37.81
N GLU A 488 -14.76 -4.87 -38.38
CA GLU A 488 -15.90 -4.01 -38.03
C GLU A 488 -16.44 -4.32 -36.63
N GLU A 489 -16.43 -5.59 -36.22
CA GLU A 489 -16.84 -5.99 -34.88
C GLU A 489 -15.89 -5.47 -33.81
N PHE A 490 -14.58 -5.67 -33.99
CA PHE A 490 -13.55 -5.15 -33.10
C PHE A 490 -13.49 -3.61 -33.11
N GLY A 491 -13.74 -2.99 -34.27
CA GLY A 491 -13.75 -1.54 -34.45
C GLY A 491 -14.78 -0.80 -33.59
N LYS A 492 -15.79 -1.48 -33.04
CA LYS A 492 -16.75 -0.89 -32.08
C LYS A 492 -16.10 -0.46 -30.76
N TYR A 493 -14.91 -0.97 -30.47
CA TYR A 493 -14.16 -0.71 -29.24
C TYR A 493 -13.07 0.35 -29.39
N PHE A 494 -12.78 0.80 -30.63
CA PHE A 494 -11.72 1.76 -30.91
C PHE A 494 -12.15 2.81 -31.94
N ASP A 495 -12.02 4.08 -31.58
CA ASP A 495 -12.19 5.19 -32.50
C ASP A 495 -10.94 5.31 -33.38
N GLY A 496 -11.13 5.31 -34.71
CA GLY A 496 -10.03 5.39 -35.67
C GLY A 496 -9.17 4.13 -35.72
N LEU A 497 -9.78 2.93 -35.68
CA LEU A 497 -9.07 1.66 -35.84
C LEU A 497 -8.21 1.66 -37.11
N SER A 498 -6.92 1.30 -36.99
CA SER A 498 -6.00 1.39 -38.12
C SER A 498 -6.38 0.50 -39.32
N PRO A 499 -6.31 1.03 -40.56
CA PRO A 499 -6.53 0.26 -41.77
C PRO A 499 -5.41 -0.75 -42.03
N ASP A 500 -4.20 -0.52 -41.49
CA ASP A 500 -2.99 -1.31 -41.78
C ASP A 500 -2.89 -2.62 -40.95
N LEU A 501 -3.83 -2.84 -40.03
CA LEU A 501 -3.89 -4.03 -39.18
C LEU A 501 -4.92 -5.03 -39.71
N GLU A 502 -4.55 -6.30 -39.71
CA GLU A 502 -5.47 -7.41 -39.94
C GLU A 502 -6.12 -7.82 -38.63
N VAL A 503 -7.42 -8.13 -38.66
CA VAL A 503 -8.18 -8.52 -37.46
C VAL A 503 -8.96 -9.78 -37.80
N GLU A 504 -8.73 -10.83 -37.02
CA GLU A 504 -9.40 -12.12 -37.17
C GLU A 504 -10.14 -12.48 -35.88
N SER A 505 -11.39 -12.89 -35.99
CA SER A 505 -12.14 -13.42 -34.85
C SER A 505 -11.63 -14.82 -34.48
N ARG A 506 -11.59 -15.11 -33.17
CA ARG A 506 -11.18 -16.40 -32.62
C ARG A 506 -12.23 -16.91 -31.64
N LYS A 507 -12.39 -18.23 -31.57
CA LYS A 507 -13.24 -18.85 -30.56
C LYS A 507 -12.54 -18.82 -29.20
N SER A 508 -13.13 -18.13 -28.24
CA SER A 508 -12.63 -18.08 -26.86
C SER A 508 -12.87 -19.40 -26.12
N GLU A 509 -11.89 -19.81 -25.30
CA GLU A 509 -11.99 -20.91 -24.33
C GLU A 509 -12.42 -20.43 -22.94
N ALA A 510 -12.62 -19.12 -22.76
CA ALA A 510 -13.15 -18.52 -21.55
C ALA A 510 -14.61 -18.12 -21.80
N PRO A 511 -15.60 -18.87 -21.28
CA PRO A 511 -17.02 -18.59 -21.54
C PRO A 511 -17.41 -17.17 -21.13
N GLY A 512 -18.22 -16.50 -21.95
CA GLY A 512 -18.62 -15.11 -21.73
C GLY A 512 -17.62 -14.06 -22.24
N SER A 513 -16.67 -14.45 -23.11
CA SER A 513 -15.77 -13.50 -23.78
C SER A 513 -15.76 -13.64 -25.30
N THR A 514 -15.51 -12.51 -25.96
CA THR A 514 -15.20 -12.42 -27.38
C THR A 514 -13.71 -12.19 -27.56
N LEU A 515 -13.10 -12.77 -28.60
CA LEU A 515 -11.64 -12.82 -28.76
C LEU A 515 -11.25 -12.52 -30.21
N TRP A 516 -10.21 -11.71 -30.38
CA TRP A 516 -9.64 -11.36 -31.67
C TRP A 516 -8.11 -11.52 -31.67
N HIS A 517 -7.60 -11.91 -32.83
CA HIS A 517 -6.19 -11.91 -33.16
C HIS A 517 -5.91 -10.75 -34.11
N ILE A 518 -4.94 -9.91 -33.76
CA ILE A 518 -4.58 -8.71 -34.52
C ILE A 518 -3.13 -8.84 -34.97
N SER A 519 -2.89 -8.72 -36.27
CA SER A 519 -1.57 -8.85 -36.88
C SER A 519 -1.22 -7.65 -37.76
N GLY A 520 0.08 -7.40 -37.89
CA GLY A 520 0.64 -6.37 -38.76
C GLY A 520 2.08 -6.74 -39.17
N LYS A 521 2.70 -5.96 -40.05
CA LYS A 521 4.08 -6.20 -40.51
C LYS A 521 5.08 -5.31 -39.78
N ALA A 522 6.10 -5.92 -39.20
CA ALA A 522 7.29 -5.24 -38.71
C ALA A 522 8.43 -5.34 -39.74
N GLY A 523 9.09 -4.22 -40.04
CA GLY A 523 10.19 -4.16 -41.02
C GLY A 523 11.39 -5.04 -40.64
N PRO A 524 12.26 -5.46 -41.60
CA PRO A 524 13.44 -6.27 -41.31
C PRO A 524 14.54 -5.49 -40.57
N ALA A 525 15.39 -6.21 -39.85
CA ALA A 525 16.67 -5.71 -39.35
C ALA A 525 17.66 -5.45 -40.51
N GLN A 526 18.34 -4.30 -40.47
CA GLN A 526 19.31 -3.86 -41.49
C GLN A 526 20.52 -3.21 -40.82
N ASN A 527 21.72 -3.39 -41.38
CA ASN A 527 22.96 -2.76 -40.90
C ASN A 527 23.19 -2.95 -39.38
N ASN A 528 22.90 -4.15 -38.86
CA ASN A 528 22.99 -4.50 -37.44
C ASN A 528 22.06 -3.70 -36.51
N GLN A 529 20.98 -3.12 -37.04
CA GLN A 529 19.92 -2.47 -36.29
C GLN A 529 18.60 -3.20 -36.54
N SER A 530 17.76 -3.30 -35.50
CA SER A 530 16.42 -3.89 -35.63
C SER A 530 15.52 -3.06 -36.53
N GLY A 531 14.56 -3.73 -37.17
CA GLY A 531 13.44 -3.03 -37.78
C GLY A 531 12.45 -2.62 -36.70
N PHE A 532 12.22 -1.31 -36.56
CA PHE A 532 11.22 -0.78 -35.64
C PHE A 532 9.96 -0.38 -36.41
N THR A 533 8.79 -0.71 -35.86
CA THR A 533 7.51 -0.31 -36.45
C THR A 533 6.55 0.11 -35.34
N ASN A 534 6.01 1.30 -35.48
CA ASN A 534 4.97 1.84 -34.60
C ASN A 534 3.67 1.93 -35.40
N VAL A 535 2.62 1.25 -34.93
CA VAL A 535 1.29 1.28 -35.55
C VAL A 535 0.30 1.76 -34.51
N VAL A 536 -0.44 2.82 -34.84
CA VAL A 536 -1.57 3.26 -34.00
C VAL A 536 -2.66 2.20 -34.12
N LEU A 537 -3.10 1.61 -33.02
CA LEU A 537 -4.26 0.71 -33.03
C LEU A 537 -5.55 1.52 -33.18
N GLY A 538 -5.72 2.54 -32.35
CA GLY A 538 -6.90 3.41 -32.26
C GLY A 538 -7.05 3.98 -30.85
N VAL A 539 -8.05 4.85 -30.63
CA VAL A 539 -8.38 5.37 -29.29
C VAL A 539 -9.43 4.47 -28.65
N PRO A 540 -9.20 3.88 -27.46
CA PRO A 540 -10.19 3.05 -26.78
C PRO A 540 -11.50 3.81 -26.52
N SER A 541 -12.58 3.41 -27.18
CA SER A 541 -13.87 4.11 -27.15
C SER A 541 -14.57 3.93 -25.78
N ARG A 542 -15.18 5.01 -25.27
CA ARG A 542 -16.01 5.01 -24.05
C ARG A 542 -15.28 4.50 -22.79
N THR A 543 -13.97 4.73 -22.70
CA THR A 543 -13.15 4.30 -21.56
C THR A 543 -13.40 5.18 -20.34
N MET A 544 -13.76 4.54 -19.22
CA MET A 544 -13.87 5.18 -17.91
C MET A 544 -12.54 5.11 -17.15
N LEU A 545 -12.07 3.87 -16.92
CA LEU A 545 -10.84 3.57 -16.19
C LEU A 545 -9.95 2.69 -17.06
N TYR A 546 -8.64 2.83 -16.92
CA TYR A 546 -7.70 1.88 -17.50
C TYR A 546 -6.72 1.36 -16.46
N PHE A 547 -6.24 0.16 -16.72
CA PHE A 547 -5.19 -0.54 -16.00
C PHE A 547 -4.19 -1.07 -17.03
N ALA A 548 -2.90 -0.94 -16.76
CA ALA A 548 -1.85 -1.52 -17.59
C ALA A 548 -0.75 -2.13 -16.72
N LEU A 549 -0.23 -3.29 -17.15
CA LEU A 549 1.02 -3.83 -16.63
C LEU A 549 2.16 -3.35 -17.52
N VAL A 550 2.97 -2.45 -16.96
CA VAL A 550 4.06 -1.78 -17.66
C VAL A 550 5.40 -2.27 -17.20
N ARG A 551 6.39 -2.15 -18.08
CA ARG A 551 7.79 -2.45 -17.82
C ARG A 551 8.42 -1.26 -17.06
N VAL A 552 8.11 -1.15 -15.76
CA VAL A 552 8.63 -0.08 -14.88
C VAL A 552 10.15 -0.01 -14.96
N TRP A 553 10.78 -1.17 -15.11
CA TRP A 553 12.13 -1.32 -15.60
C TRP A 553 12.24 -2.65 -16.37
N THR A 554 13.37 -2.92 -17.01
CA THR A 554 13.60 -4.12 -17.83
C THR A 554 13.28 -5.44 -17.12
N PRO A 555 13.68 -5.69 -15.85
CA PRO A 555 13.38 -6.94 -15.17
C PRO A 555 11.96 -7.03 -14.58
N TRP A 556 11.29 -5.89 -14.35
CA TRP A 556 10.13 -5.80 -13.47
C TRP A 556 8.91 -5.18 -14.14
N LEU A 557 7.75 -5.82 -13.93
CA LEU A 557 6.45 -5.26 -14.24
C LEU A 557 5.91 -4.48 -13.05
N GLY A 558 5.08 -3.48 -13.33
CA GLY A 558 4.28 -2.81 -12.33
C GLY A 558 3.02 -2.19 -12.92
N PRO A 559 2.01 -1.94 -12.09
CA PRO A 559 0.73 -1.40 -12.53
C PRO A 559 0.81 0.10 -12.87
N ARG A 560 0.04 0.51 -13.88
CA ARG A 560 -0.36 1.89 -14.14
C ARG A 560 -1.87 1.97 -14.25
N HIS A 561 -2.43 3.02 -13.69
CA HIS A 561 -3.85 3.26 -13.67
C HIS A 561 -4.14 4.68 -14.16
N GLY A 562 -5.34 4.88 -14.69
CA GLY A 562 -5.81 6.21 -15.00
C GLY A 562 -7.23 6.21 -15.55
N ARG A 563 -7.64 7.37 -16.05
CA ARG A 563 -9.05 7.67 -16.32
C ARG A 563 -9.18 8.35 -17.69
N GLY A 564 -10.25 8.03 -18.40
CA GLY A 564 -10.53 8.59 -19.73
C GLY A 564 -9.42 8.26 -20.74
N LYS A 565 -8.62 9.27 -21.12
CA LYS A 565 -7.57 9.11 -22.14
C LYS A 565 -6.42 8.24 -21.64
N PHE A 566 -6.13 7.19 -22.39
CA PHE A 566 -5.03 6.27 -22.09
C PHE A 566 -3.67 6.97 -22.18
N ARG A 567 -2.92 7.01 -21.06
CA ARG A 567 -1.60 7.63 -21.00
C ARG A 567 -0.68 6.82 -20.11
N ILE A 568 0.42 6.34 -20.68
CA ILE A 568 1.47 5.63 -19.97
C ILE A 568 2.84 6.13 -20.42
N THR A 569 3.78 6.12 -19.49
CA THR A 569 5.16 6.56 -19.74
C THR A 569 6.06 5.42 -20.20
N GLU A 570 5.79 4.21 -19.73
CA GLU A 570 6.55 3.00 -20.01
C GLU A 570 5.81 2.09 -21.00
N ASP A 571 6.54 1.14 -21.60
CA ASP A 571 5.94 0.14 -22.48
C ASP A 571 5.13 -0.88 -21.67
N ALA A 572 3.91 -1.17 -22.12
CA ALA A 572 2.99 -2.12 -21.50
C ALA A 572 2.96 -3.47 -22.23
N ILE A 573 2.72 -4.54 -21.47
CA ILE A 573 2.51 -5.91 -22.00
C ILE A 573 1.01 -6.23 -22.05
N LEU A 574 0.27 -5.78 -21.04
CA LEU A 574 -1.17 -6.00 -20.89
C LEU A 574 -1.83 -4.64 -20.60
N CYS A 575 -2.87 -4.30 -21.35
CA CYS A 575 -3.73 -3.15 -21.09
C CYS A 575 -5.17 -3.60 -20.92
N SER A 576 -5.91 -2.93 -20.06
CA SER A 576 -7.32 -3.16 -19.84
C SER A 576 -8.07 -1.83 -19.71
N PHE A 577 -9.23 -1.75 -20.36
CA PHE A 577 -10.09 -0.58 -20.39
C PHE A 577 -11.47 -0.98 -19.88
N LEU A 578 -11.88 -0.42 -18.74
CA LEU A 578 -13.26 -0.51 -18.27
C LEU A 578 -14.08 0.54 -19.01
N ARG A 579 -15.09 0.10 -19.74
CA ARG A 579 -15.98 0.97 -20.50
C ARG A 579 -17.16 1.45 -19.66
N GLU A 580 -17.81 2.51 -20.14
CA GLU A 580 -19.05 3.04 -19.57
C GLU A 580 -20.21 2.04 -19.52
N ASP A 581 -20.20 1.00 -20.36
CA ASP A 581 -21.21 -0.07 -20.41
C ASP A 581 -20.87 -1.26 -19.48
N GLY A 582 -19.78 -1.17 -18.72
CA GLY A 582 -19.31 -2.22 -17.81
C GLY A 582 -18.54 -3.35 -18.49
N GLU A 583 -18.36 -3.31 -19.81
CA GLU A 583 -17.54 -4.28 -20.52
C GLU A 583 -16.05 -3.93 -20.38
N HIS A 584 -15.22 -4.95 -20.17
CA HIS A 584 -13.77 -4.82 -20.11
C HIS A 584 -13.17 -5.13 -21.48
N VAL A 585 -12.33 -4.25 -22.01
CA VAL A 585 -11.52 -4.50 -23.22
C VAL A 585 -10.08 -4.76 -22.78
N VAL A 586 -9.58 -5.97 -23.00
CA VAL A 586 -8.22 -6.38 -22.66
C VAL A 586 -7.40 -6.54 -23.93
N ILE A 587 -6.17 -6.01 -23.92
CA ILE A 587 -5.19 -6.15 -25.01
C ILE A 587 -3.91 -6.73 -24.43
N LEU A 588 -3.42 -7.80 -25.05
CA LEU A 588 -2.15 -8.46 -24.73
C LEU A 588 -1.21 -8.35 -25.95
N ALA A 589 -0.03 -7.77 -25.74
CA ALA A 589 1.02 -7.75 -26.74
C ALA A 589 1.86 -9.04 -26.65
N VAL A 590 1.79 -9.88 -27.68
CA VAL A 590 2.47 -11.18 -27.72
C VAL A 590 3.87 -10.99 -28.29
N SER A 591 4.89 -11.41 -27.55
CA SER A 591 6.30 -11.17 -27.89
C SER A 591 7.10 -12.45 -28.05
N GLY A 592 8.25 -12.35 -28.73
CA GLY A 592 9.23 -13.44 -28.86
C GLY A 592 8.92 -14.46 -29.96
N ILE A 593 7.71 -14.43 -30.53
CA ILE A 593 7.37 -15.24 -31.71
C ILE A 593 8.19 -14.73 -32.89
N ASN A 594 8.92 -15.65 -33.54
CA ASN A 594 9.82 -15.33 -34.65
C ASN A 594 10.73 -14.13 -34.35
N SER A 595 11.32 -14.02 -33.15
CA SER A 595 12.23 -12.91 -32.81
C SER A 595 11.65 -11.49 -32.99
N VAL A 596 10.33 -11.33 -32.85
CA VAL A 596 9.65 -10.03 -32.82
C VAL A 596 9.23 -9.70 -31.39
N LEU A 597 9.73 -8.60 -30.85
CA LEU A 597 9.25 -8.00 -29.61
C LEU A 597 8.09 -7.06 -29.93
N THR A 598 6.96 -7.20 -29.25
CA THR A 598 5.78 -6.34 -29.41
C THR A 598 5.33 -5.84 -28.04
N VAL A 599 5.13 -4.53 -27.90
CA VAL A 599 4.68 -3.87 -26.67
C VAL A 599 3.67 -2.77 -26.99
N LEU A 600 2.97 -2.27 -25.98
CA LEU A 600 1.95 -1.22 -26.09
C LEU A 600 2.48 0.08 -25.49
N GLY A 601 2.21 1.21 -26.13
CA GLY A 601 2.40 2.55 -25.60
C GLY A 601 1.14 3.40 -25.78
N SER A 602 1.21 4.67 -25.39
CA SER A 602 0.14 5.64 -25.63
C SER A 602 0.58 6.78 -26.55
N GLY A 603 -0.34 7.25 -27.40
CA GLY A 603 -0.21 8.49 -28.17
C GLY A 603 -0.70 9.72 -27.41
N ASP A 604 -0.47 10.92 -27.95
CA ASP A 604 -0.82 12.19 -27.29
C ASP A 604 -2.33 12.38 -27.08
N ASN A 605 -3.16 11.79 -27.96
CA ASN A 605 -4.62 11.90 -27.88
C ASN A 605 -5.29 10.75 -27.12
N GLY A 606 -4.51 9.79 -26.59
CA GLY A 606 -5.01 8.62 -25.90
C GLY A 606 -5.09 7.36 -26.76
N GLU A 607 -4.42 7.37 -27.92
CA GLU A 607 -4.30 6.20 -28.79
C GLU A 607 -3.53 5.07 -28.10
N VAL A 608 -3.94 3.83 -28.31
CA VAL A 608 -3.06 2.68 -28.07
C VAL A 608 -2.10 2.57 -29.25
N VAL A 609 -0.80 2.61 -28.97
CA VAL A 609 0.27 2.51 -29.97
C VAL A 609 0.96 1.17 -29.82
N ILE A 610 0.93 0.36 -30.88
CA ILE A 610 1.69 -0.87 -30.97
C ILE A 610 3.11 -0.51 -31.34
N LYS A 611 4.09 -0.87 -30.52
CA LYS A 611 5.52 -0.73 -30.83
C LYS A 611 6.10 -2.13 -31.04
N SER A 612 6.77 -2.33 -32.16
CA SER A 612 7.42 -3.60 -32.48
C SER A 612 8.89 -3.40 -32.81
N GLN A 613 9.69 -4.38 -32.42
CA GLN A 613 11.10 -4.51 -32.74
C GLN A 613 11.32 -5.90 -33.35
N ASN A 614 11.62 -5.94 -34.65
CA ASN A 614 11.91 -7.15 -35.39
C ASN A 614 13.42 -7.32 -35.55
N ASP A 615 13.93 -8.44 -35.05
CA ASP A 615 15.34 -8.77 -35.18
C ASP A 615 15.65 -9.63 -36.40
N ASN A 616 14.68 -10.14 -37.16
CA ASN A 616 14.96 -10.95 -38.34
C ASN A 616 15.51 -10.15 -39.52
N ALA A 617 16.26 -10.81 -40.40
CA ALA A 617 16.69 -10.23 -41.68
C ALA A 617 15.53 -9.99 -42.67
N THR A 618 14.36 -10.57 -42.40
CA THR A 618 13.13 -10.42 -43.20
C THR A 618 12.04 -9.73 -42.39
N ALA A 619 11.09 -9.09 -43.08
CA ALA A 619 9.88 -8.60 -42.41
C ALA A 619 9.16 -9.77 -41.71
N SER A 620 8.51 -9.50 -40.59
CA SER A 620 7.86 -10.51 -39.75
C SER A 620 6.63 -9.95 -39.08
N ASP A 621 5.75 -10.83 -38.62
CA ASP A 621 4.47 -10.41 -38.06
C ASP A 621 4.62 -9.95 -36.62
N LEU A 622 4.10 -8.76 -36.32
CA LEU A 622 3.77 -8.37 -34.95
C LEU A 622 2.41 -8.97 -34.58
N GLN A 623 2.23 -9.37 -33.32
CA GLN A 623 1.06 -10.13 -32.87
C GLN A 623 0.45 -9.49 -31.63
N LEU A 624 -0.86 -9.26 -31.68
CA LEU A 624 -1.68 -8.79 -30.57
C LEU A 624 -2.89 -9.70 -30.39
N LEU A 625 -3.32 -9.84 -29.14
CA LEU A 625 -4.58 -10.47 -28.80
C LEU A 625 -5.44 -9.46 -28.07
N ALA A 626 -6.71 -9.40 -28.43
CA ALA A 626 -7.68 -8.59 -27.73
C ALA A 626 -8.91 -9.41 -27.37
N SER A 627 -9.53 -9.11 -26.24
CA SER A 627 -10.78 -9.75 -25.84
C SER A 627 -11.69 -8.78 -25.11
N THR A 628 -12.99 -9.06 -25.16
CA THR A 628 -13.96 -8.37 -24.30
C THR A 628 -14.77 -9.34 -23.46
N ALA A 629 -15.13 -8.92 -22.25
CA ALA A 629 -16.02 -9.65 -21.35
C ALA A 629 -16.58 -8.73 -20.26
N ALA A 630 -17.69 -9.13 -19.63
CA ALA A 630 -18.24 -8.46 -18.45
C ALA A 630 -17.38 -8.63 -17.18
N ASN A 631 -16.48 -9.61 -17.17
CA ASN A 631 -15.52 -9.82 -16.08
C ASN A 631 -14.09 -9.74 -16.62
N LEU A 632 -13.26 -8.89 -16.00
CA LEU A 632 -11.88 -8.67 -16.41
C LEU A 632 -11.02 -9.94 -16.44
N GLU A 633 -11.17 -10.84 -15.47
CA GLU A 633 -10.39 -12.08 -15.43
C GLU A 633 -10.79 -13.05 -16.53
N VAL A 634 -12.06 -13.07 -16.92
CA VAL A 634 -12.52 -13.85 -18.08
C VAL A 634 -11.87 -13.32 -19.37
N ALA A 635 -11.83 -11.99 -19.55
CA ALA A 635 -11.13 -11.37 -20.69
C ALA A 635 -9.61 -11.68 -20.67
N ILE A 636 -8.93 -11.53 -19.52
CA ILE A 636 -7.51 -11.90 -19.41
C ILE A 636 -7.31 -13.39 -19.72
N SER A 637 -8.17 -14.27 -19.21
CA SER A 637 -8.10 -15.71 -19.49
C SER A 637 -8.18 -16.00 -20.99
N ALA A 638 -9.09 -15.31 -21.71
CA ALA A 638 -9.28 -15.48 -23.15
C ALA A 638 -7.99 -15.17 -23.93
N VAL A 639 -7.37 -14.00 -23.70
CA VAL A 639 -6.13 -13.63 -24.40
C VAL A 639 -4.95 -14.51 -24.00
N ILE A 640 -4.86 -14.96 -22.73
CA ILE A 640 -3.75 -15.82 -22.30
C ILE A 640 -3.87 -17.24 -22.86
N TYR A 641 -5.08 -17.81 -22.90
CA TYR A 641 -5.31 -19.14 -23.46
C TYR A 641 -5.02 -19.16 -24.96
N GLU A 642 -5.36 -18.09 -25.69
CA GLU A 642 -5.00 -17.97 -27.10
C GLU A 642 -3.49 -17.72 -27.29
N ALA A 643 -2.86 -16.91 -26.44
CA ALA A 643 -1.41 -16.70 -26.47
C ALA A 643 -0.65 -18.03 -26.33
N ARG A 644 -1.11 -18.94 -25.47
CA ARG A 644 -0.53 -20.29 -25.33
C ARG A 644 -0.56 -21.08 -26.64
N LYS A 645 -1.58 -20.90 -27.48
CA LYS A 645 -1.65 -21.57 -28.78
C LYS A 645 -0.67 -20.96 -29.77
N LEU A 646 -0.50 -19.63 -29.75
CA LEU A 646 0.44 -18.92 -30.62
C LEU A 646 1.91 -19.24 -30.31
N VAL A 647 2.26 -19.39 -29.03
CA VAL A 647 3.65 -19.68 -28.61
C VAL A 647 4.00 -21.16 -28.61
N ARG A 648 3.03 -22.06 -28.76
CA ARG A 648 3.31 -23.49 -28.94
C ARG A 648 4.13 -23.66 -30.23
N PRO A 649 5.16 -24.53 -30.22
CA PRO A 649 5.96 -24.74 -31.41
C PRO A 649 5.05 -25.23 -32.54
N TYR A 650 5.00 -24.49 -33.65
CA TYR A 650 4.64 -25.03 -34.95
C TYR A 650 5.67 -26.11 -35.28
N GLY A 651 5.38 -27.34 -34.87
CA GLY A 651 6.15 -28.51 -35.23
C GLY A 651 5.85 -28.91 -36.67
N THR A 652 6.65 -28.41 -37.60
CA THR A 652 6.86 -29.06 -38.90
C THR A 652 8.33 -29.02 -39.23
N GLU A 653 9.08 -29.99 -38.67
CA GLU A 653 10.18 -30.70 -39.34
C GLU A 653 10.68 -31.89 -38.50
N THR A 654 9.76 -32.69 -37.95
CA THR A 654 10.03 -34.10 -37.61
C THR A 654 8.76 -34.90 -37.88
N THR A 655 8.39 -35.02 -39.15
CA THR A 655 7.65 -36.19 -39.63
C THR A 655 8.60 -37.38 -39.56
N ASP A 656 8.76 -37.95 -38.38
CA ASP A 656 8.92 -39.40 -38.18
C ASP A 656 9.08 -39.72 -36.69
N ARG A 657 8.07 -40.44 -36.17
CA ARG A 657 8.05 -41.17 -34.89
C ARG A 657 7.99 -40.34 -33.61
N ILE A 658 6.81 -39.80 -33.31
CA ILE A 658 6.29 -39.80 -31.94
C ILE A 658 4.92 -40.50 -32.00
N PRO A 659 4.68 -41.61 -31.26
CA PRO A 659 3.38 -42.26 -31.29
C PRO A 659 2.34 -41.29 -30.74
N THR A 660 1.31 -41.02 -31.52
CA THR A 660 0.08 -40.38 -31.07
C THR A 660 -0.42 -41.11 -29.82
N PRO A 661 -0.71 -40.43 -28.70
CA PRO A 661 -1.58 -41.03 -27.71
C PRO A 661 -2.95 -41.11 -28.36
N VAL A 662 -3.30 -42.32 -28.81
CA VAL A 662 -4.66 -42.69 -29.17
C VAL A 662 -5.47 -42.49 -27.91
N SER A 663 -6.36 -41.51 -27.86
CA SER A 663 -7.46 -41.59 -26.89
C SER A 663 -8.22 -42.87 -27.17
N PRO A 664 -8.61 -43.66 -26.16
CA PRO A 664 -9.84 -44.39 -26.25
C PRO A 664 -10.92 -43.60 -25.50
N PRO A 665 -12.06 -43.30 -26.14
CA PRO A 665 -13.33 -43.29 -25.44
C PRO A 665 -13.71 -44.74 -25.11
N GLY A 666 -13.94 -45.04 -23.82
CA GLY A 666 -14.61 -46.27 -23.36
C GLY A 666 -13.70 -47.48 -23.06
N ASP A 667 -14.01 -48.11 -21.93
CA ASP A 667 -13.63 -49.45 -21.45
C ASP A 667 -12.18 -49.69 -20.99
N ASP A 668 -11.85 -49.12 -19.84
CA ASP A 668 -11.22 -49.86 -18.75
C ASP A 668 -11.83 -49.38 -17.43
N VAL A 669 -12.82 -50.12 -16.96
CA VAL A 669 -13.28 -50.04 -15.57
C VAL A 669 -12.12 -50.57 -14.72
N VAL A 670 -11.26 -49.69 -14.25
CA VAL A 670 -10.63 -49.91 -12.95
C VAL A 670 -11.76 -49.70 -11.95
N LEU A 671 -12.24 -50.79 -11.36
CA LEU A 671 -12.95 -50.73 -10.08
C LEU A 671 -11.97 -50.12 -9.08
N VAL A 672 -11.94 -48.80 -9.02
CA VAL A 672 -11.37 -48.05 -7.93
C VAL A 672 -12.37 -48.23 -6.79
N GLU A 673 -12.28 -49.36 -6.08
CA GLU A 673 -13.09 -49.67 -4.89
C GLU A 673 -12.81 -48.74 -3.70
N LYS A 674 -12.00 -47.69 -3.88
CA LYS A 674 -11.80 -46.62 -2.90
C LYS A 674 -11.62 -45.30 -3.63
N ASP A 675 -12.47 -44.33 -3.33
CA ASP A 675 -12.28 -42.93 -3.69
C ASP A 675 -10.78 -42.55 -3.61
N PRO A 676 -10.23 -41.80 -4.58
CA PRO A 676 -8.85 -41.36 -4.51
C PRO A 676 -8.64 -40.53 -3.23
N GLU A 677 -8.01 -41.13 -2.22
CA GLU A 677 -7.59 -40.43 -1.02
C GLU A 677 -6.50 -39.43 -1.43
N ALA A 678 -6.77 -38.13 -1.29
CA ALA A 678 -5.80 -37.07 -1.50
C ALA A 678 -4.58 -37.32 -0.60
N GLN A 679 -3.38 -37.34 -1.20
CA GLN A 679 -2.12 -37.48 -0.48
C GLN A 679 -1.36 -36.16 -0.55
N TRP A 680 -1.04 -35.57 0.59
CA TRP A 680 -0.19 -34.40 0.65
C TRP A 680 1.31 -34.79 0.72
N LEU A 681 2.10 -34.23 -0.20
CA LEU A 681 3.56 -34.23 -0.17
C LEU A 681 4.02 -32.77 -0.14
N SER A 682 4.94 -32.43 0.77
CA SER A 682 5.51 -31.07 0.83
C SER A 682 6.34 -30.81 -0.42
N GLU A 683 5.98 -29.79 -1.18
CA GLU A 683 6.85 -29.23 -2.20
C GLU A 683 7.94 -28.39 -1.55
N TRP A 684 9.07 -28.20 -2.24
CA TRP A 684 10.18 -27.44 -1.65
C TRP A 684 9.76 -26.02 -1.24
N TYR A 685 8.91 -25.37 -2.04
CA TYR A 685 8.37 -24.03 -1.77
C TYR A 685 7.30 -23.98 -0.66
N ASP A 686 6.92 -25.12 -0.07
CA ASP A 686 6.08 -25.17 1.14
C ASP A 686 6.92 -25.14 2.44
N GLY A 687 8.25 -25.18 2.34
CA GLY A 687 9.17 -25.04 3.47
C GLY A 687 9.47 -23.58 3.80
N LEU A 688 9.60 -23.26 5.10
CA LEU A 688 10.17 -21.97 5.50
C LEU A 688 11.62 -21.90 5.01
N THR A 689 11.95 -20.83 4.29
CA THR A 689 13.27 -20.66 3.68
C THR A 689 14.01 -19.50 4.32
N TYR A 690 15.31 -19.67 4.57
CA TYR A 690 16.21 -18.57 4.90
C TYR A 690 17.06 -18.20 3.69
N CYS A 691 17.09 -16.91 3.37
CA CYS A 691 17.93 -16.34 2.33
C CYS A 691 19.03 -15.50 2.97
N THR A 692 20.28 -15.65 2.53
CA THR A 692 21.42 -14.98 3.17
C THR A 692 21.61 -13.51 2.79
N TRP A 693 20.93 -13.02 1.75
CA TRP A 693 21.25 -11.74 1.09
C TRP A 693 21.22 -10.52 2.02
N ASN A 694 20.05 -10.16 2.58
CA ASN A 694 19.97 -8.99 3.48
C ASN A 694 20.56 -9.30 4.86
N GLY A 695 20.45 -10.54 5.33
CA GLY A 695 20.80 -10.89 6.71
C GLY A 695 22.31 -11.02 6.97
N LEU A 696 23.09 -11.44 5.96
CA LEU A 696 24.54 -11.68 6.10
C LEU A 696 25.40 -10.72 5.27
N GLY A 697 24.76 -9.96 4.38
CA GLY A 697 25.39 -8.99 3.50
C GLY A 697 26.25 -9.62 2.40
N GLN A 698 26.92 -8.78 1.62
CA GLN A 698 27.68 -9.24 0.44
C GLN A 698 28.93 -10.04 0.82
N ASP A 699 29.62 -9.77 1.93
CA ASP A 699 30.83 -10.53 2.33
C ASP A 699 30.47 -11.87 2.98
N LEU A 700 29.85 -12.76 2.20
CA LEU A 700 29.34 -14.05 2.65
C LEU A 700 30.48 -15.05 2.88
N THR A 701 30.46 -15.77 4.01
CA THR A 701 31.46 -16.79 4.35
C THR A 701 30.79 -18.03 4.97
N GLU A 702 31.44 -19.19 4.90
CA GLU A 702 30.90 -20.40 5.53
C GLU A 702 30.67 -20.20 7.04
N LYS A 703 31.53 -19.40 7.69
CA LYS A 703 31.40 -19.07 9.12
C LYS A 703 30.12 -18.27 9.39
N LYS A 704 29.86 -17.20 8.64
CA LYS A 704 28.64 -16.40 8.81
C LYS A 704 27.37 -17.24 8.62
N ILE A 705 27.39 -18.16 7.66
CA ILE A 705 26.28 -19.09 7.42
C ILE A 705 26.09 -19.99 8.66
N PHE A 706 27.15 -20.62 9.17
CA PHE A 706 27.04 -21.46 10.37
C PHE A 706 26.56 -20.68 11.59
N ASP A 707 27.12 -19.49 11.84
CA ASP A 707 26.73 -18.65 12.98
C ASP A 707 25.24 -18.27 12.89
N ALA A 708 24.74 -17.96 11.69
CA ALA A 708 23.32 -17.67 11.44
C ALA A 708 22.42 -18.88 11.69
N LEU A 709 22.78 -20.05 11.16
CA LEU A 709 22.01 -21.29 11.34
C LEU A 709 22.02 -21.77 12.81
N ASP A 710 23.17 -21.66 13.49
CA ASP A 710 23.29 -21.99 14.92
C ASP A 710 22.45 -21.04 15.77
N THR A 711 22.44 -19.74 15.43
CA THR A 711 21.60 -18.73 16.10
C THR A 711 20.11 -18.99 15.87
N MET A 712 19.68 -19.30 14.65
CA MET A 712 18.28 -19.65 14.38
C MET A 712 17.85 -20.90 15.16
N LYS A 713 18.71 -21.92 15.16
CA LYS A 713 18.48 -23.17 15.92
C LYS A 713 18.37 -22.91 17.42
N SER A 714 19.20 -22.04 18.00
CA SER A 714 19.13 -21.70 19.44
C SER A 714 17.85 -20.96 19.82
N HIS A 715 17.23 -20.26 18.86
CA HIS A 715 15.93 -19.59 19.03
C HIS A 715 14.73 -20.47 18.65
N GLY A 716 14.96 -21.75 18.33
CA GLY A 716 13.91 -22.71 17.95
C GLY A 716 13.34 -22.51 16.54
N ILE A 717 14.01 -21.72 15.69
CA ILE A 717 13.62 -21.52 14.30
C ILE A 717 14.14 -22.69 13.48
N ASN A 718 13.20 -23.45 12.90
CA ASN A 718 13.51 -24.59 12.04
C ASN A 718 13.15 -24.24 10.60
N ILE A 719 14.15 -23.93 9.79
CA ILE A 719 13.99 -23.75 8.34
C ILE A 719 14.12 -25.10 7.63
N SER A 720 13.42 -25.24 6.52
CA SER A 720 13.48 -26.43 5.65
C SER A 720 14.42 -26.19 4.46
N ASN A 721 14.54 -24.93 4.02
CA ASN A 721 15.37 -24.55 2.88
C ASN A 721 16.37 -23.45 3.26
N LEU A 722 17.57 -23.53 2.69
CA LEU A 722 18.58 -22.48 2.75
C LEU A 722 18.93 -22.02 1.33
N ILE A 723 18.89 -20.71 1.09
CA ILE A 723 19.42 -20.10 -0.14
C ILE A 723 20.70 -19.35 0.22
N ILE A 724 21.83 -19.85 -0.28
CA ILE A 724 23.14 -19.18 -0.24
C ILE A 724 23.16 -18.18 -1.39
N ASP A 725 22.81 -16.95 -1.05
CA ASP A 725 22.49 -15.88 -1.98
C ASP A 725 23.62 -14.87 -2.11
N ASP A 726 24.00 -14.63 -3.36
CA ASP A 726 25.09 -13.76 -3.83
C ASP A 726 26.49 -14.02 -3.22
N ASN A 727 27.52 -13.74 -4.00
CA ASN A 727 28.93 -13.66 -3.59
C ASN A 727 29.56 -14.90 -2.91
N TRP A 728 29.05 -16.11 -3.16
CA TRP A 728 29.72 -17.35 -2.75
C TRP A 728 30.78 -17.82 -3.76
N GLN A 729 30.65 -17.38 -5.01
CA GLN A 729 31.49 -17.76 -6.14
C GLN A 729 32.92 -17.21 -6.04
N ALA A 730 33.87 -17.88 -6.70
CA ALA A 730 35.19 -17.31 -6.95
C ALA A 730 35.13 -16.24 -8.07
N LEU A 731 35.40 -14.98 -7.70
CA LEU A 731 35.24 -13.81 -8.56
C LEU A 731 36.57 -13.08 -8.76
N ASP A 732 36.70 -12.32 -9.85
CA ASP A 732 37.76 -11.32 -10.01
C ASP A 732 37.30 -9.93 -9.50
N ASN A 733 38.21 -8.95 -9.56
CA ASN A 733 37.95 -7.55 -9.16
C ASN A 733 37.41 -7.43 -7.73
N GLU A 734 38.05 -8.12 -6.78
CA GLU A 734 37.66 -8.03 -5.37
C GLU A 734 37.76 -6.58 -4.86
N GLY A 735 36.74 -6.15 -4.10
CA GLY A 735 36.61 -4.78 -3.60
C GLY A 735 35.94 -3.78 -4.57
N ASP A 736 35.70 -4.16 -5.83
CA ASP A 736 34.88 -3.38 -6.76
C ASP A 736 33.37 -3.63 -6.57
N SER A 737 32.55 -2.78 -7.20
CA SER A 737 31.10 -2.96 -7.31
C SER A 737 30.72 -4.33 -7.88
N GLN A 738 29.62 -4.93 -7.40
CA GLN A 738 29.13 -6.23 -7.87
C GLN A 738 29.06 -6.35 -9.40
N PHE A 739 28.68 -5.26 -10.09
CA PHE A 739 28.57 -5.21 -11.55
C PHE A 739 29.90 -5.27 -12.32
N LYS A 740 31.04 -5.08 -11.63
CA LYS A 740 32.39 -5.22 -12.21
C LYS A 740 33.02 -6.58 -11.96
N ARG A 741 32.47 -7.34 -11.01
CA ARG A 741 33.01 -8.65 -10.61
C ARG A 741 32.54 -9.71 -11.59
N ARG A 742 33.44 -10.62 -11.97
CA ARG A 742 33.17 -11.63 -13.00
C ARG A 742 33.52 -13.02 -12.51
N TRP A 743 32.82 -14.01 -13.03
CA TRP A 743 32.94 -15.38 -12.54
C TRP A 743 34.13 -16.12 -13.14
N LYS A 744 34.97 -16.73 -12.29
CA LYS A 744 36.23 -17.36 -12.69
C LYS A 744 36.13 -18.88 -12.89
N GLN A 745 35.50 -19.58 -11.95
CA GLN A 745 35.49 -21.05 -11.84
C GLN A 745 34.24 -21.52 -11.09
N PHE A 746 33.82 -22.78 -11.28
CA PHE A 746 32.65 -23.33 -10.60
C PHE A 746 32.81 -23.48 -9.08
N GLU A 747 34.03 -23.75 -8.59
CA GLU A 747 34.29 -23.86 -7.15
C GLU A 747 34.09 -22.51 -6.43
N ALA A 748 33.60 -22.59 -5.19
CA ALA A 748 33.36 -21.43 -4.34
C ALA A 748 34.67 -20.65 -4.07
N ASN A 749 34.53 -19.40 -3.62
CA ASN A 749 35.68 -18.60 -3.23
C ASN A 749 36.49 -19.33 -2.13
N PRO A 750 37.77 -19.66 -2.36
CA PRO A 750 38.57 -20.40 -1.38
C PRO A 750 38.79 -19.62 -0.08
N ASP A 751 38.73 -18.29 -0.07
CA ASP A 751 38.88 -17.51 1.16
C ASP A 751 37.60 -17.55 2.03
N ALA A 752 36.44 -17.57 1.39
CA ALA A 752 35.14 -17.67 2.06
C ALA A 752 34.73 -19.11 2.41
N PHE A 753 35.19 -20.07 1.61
CA PHE A 753 34.91 -21.52 1.70
C PHE A 753 36.22 -22.31 1.61
N PRO A 754 37.08 -22.28 2.65
CA PRO A 754 38.45 -22.82 2.62
C PRO A 754 38.56 -24.33 2.38
N ARG A 755 37.46 -25.07 2.51
CA ARG A 755 37.39 -26.51 2.24
C ARG A 755 36.51 -26.86 1.05
N GLY A 756 36.11 -25.86 0.26
CA GLY A 756 35.21 -25.97 -0.89
C GLY A 756 33.73 -26.08 -0.50
N LEU A 757 32.85 -25.84 -1.48
CA LEU A 757 31.41 -25.79 -1.29
C LEU A 757 30.85 -27.12 -0.75
N LYS A 758 31.35 -28.25 -1.28
CA LYS A 758 30.93 -29.59 -0.86
C LYS A 758 31.10 -29.82 0.64
N LYS A 759 32.23 -29.42 1.21
CA LYS A 759 32.49 -29.60 2.65
C LYS A 759 31.63 -28.68 3.50
N ALA A 760 31.30 -27.49 3.02
CA ALA A 760 30.34 -26.61 3.68
C ALA A 760 28.93 -27.22 3.70
N VAL A 761 28.42 -27.68 2.54
CA VAL A 761 27.11 -28.33 2.41
C VAL A 761 27.00 -29.60 3.26
N GLU A 762 28.00 -30.49 3.22
CA GLU A 762 28.06 -31.68 4.09
C GLU A 762 28.01 -31.30 5.58
N ALA A 763 28.70 -30.23 5.98
CA ALA A 763 28.71 -29.75 7.35
C ALA A 763 27.36 -29.14 7.76
N ILE A 764 26.70 -28.37 6.88
CA ILE A 764 25.37 -27.80 7.10
C ILE A 764 24.37 -28.93 7.35
N ARG A 765 24.25 -29.88 6.43
CA ARG A 765 23.30 -31.01 6.54
C ARG A 765 23.54 -31.85 7.81
N ARG A 766 24.80 -32.05 8.19
CA ARG A 766 25.16 -32.78 9.42
C ARG A 766 24.80 -32.02 10.70
N LYS A 767 25.00 -30.71 10.76
CA LYS A 767 24.74 -29.89 11.96
C LYS A 767 23.27 -29.48 12.10
N HIS A 768 22.58 -29.30 10.96
CA HIS A 768 21.21 -28.82 10.84
C HIS A 768 20.39 -29.81 9.97
N PRO A 769 20.03 -30.98 10.50
CA PRO A 769 19.35 -32.03 9.73
C PRO A 769 17.93 -31.65 9.26
N ASN A 770 17.35 -30.56 9.80
CA ASN A 770 16.06 -30.03 9.36
C ASN A 770 16.14 -29.33 7.99
N ILE A 771 17.34 -28.94 7.53
CA ILE A 771 17.54 -28.30 6.22
C ILE A 771 17.53 -29.40 5.16
N GLN A 772 16.40 -29.52 4.48
CA GLN A 772 16.15 -30.50 3.43
C GLN A 772 16.74 -30.06 2.09
N HIS A 773 16.66 -28.76 1.77
CA HIS A 773 17.13 -28.22 0.51
C HIS A 773 18.13 -27.09 0.70
N ILE A 774 19.18 -27.09 -0.13
CA ILE A 774 20.21 -26.05 -0.15
C ILE A 774 20.33 -25.59 -1.59
N GLY A 775 19.93 -24.33 -1.80
CA GLY A 775 20.05 -23.64 -3.07
C GLY A 775 21.19 -22.63 -3.08
N VAL A 776 21.72 -22.37 -4.27
CA VAL A 776 22.71 -21.30 -4.48
C VAL A 776 22.22 -20.31 -5.52
N TRP A 777 22.66 -19.07 -5.40
CA TRP A 777 22.38 -18.02 -6.37
C TRP A 777 23.41 -17.96 -7.49
N HIS A 778 22.99 -17.60 -8.70
CA HIS A 778 23.87 -17.13 -9.77
C HIS A 778 23.11 -16.21 -10.74
N ALA A 779 23.83 -15.40 -11.53
CA ALA A 779 23.24 -14.66 -12.65
C ALA A 779 23.20 -15.52 -13.92
N LEU A 780 22.27 -15.24 -14.83
CA LEU A 780 22.13 -16.01 -16.09
C LEU A 780 23.38 -15.95 -16.99
N PHE A 781 24.11 -14.84 -16.98
CA PHE A 781 25.37 -14.66 -17.74
C PHE A 781 26.63 -14.93 -16.90
N GLY A 782 26.46 -15.58 -15.74
CA GLY A 782 27.53 -15.92 -14.81
C GLY A 782 27.40 -15.18 -13.49
N TYR A 783 28.20 -14.13 -13.28
CA TYR A 783 27.99 -13.15 -12.21
C TYR A 783 27.47 -11.82 -12.79
N TRP A 784 27.21 -10.81 -11.97
CA TRP A 784 26.70 -9.50 -12.40
C TRP A 784 27.54 -8.85 -13.52
N GLY A 785 28.87 -9.03 -13.53
CA GLY A 785 29.77 -8.55 -14.59
C GLY A 785 30.02 -9.53 -15.74
N GLY A 786 29.41 -10.72 -15.72
CA GLY A 786 29.64 -11.79 -16.70
C GLY A 786 30.74 -12.78 -16.30
N ILE A 787 31.45 -13.31 -17.30
CA ILE A 787 32.54 -14.29 -17.15
C ILE A 787 33.91 -13.58 -17.13
N SER A 788 34.82 -14.06 -16.28
CA SER A 788 36.19 -13.54 -16.21
C SER A 788 37.01 -14.05 -17.40
N PRO A 789 37.66 -13.17 -18.20
CA PRO A 789 38.42 -13.59 -19.38
C PRO A 789 39.65 -14.44 -19.05
N ASP A 790 40.19 -14.30 -17.83
CA ASP A 790 41.37 -15.05 -17.37
C ASP A 790 40.99 -16.27 -16.48
N GLY A 791 39.69 -16.46 -16.24
CA GLY A 791 39.14 -17.56 -15.45
C GLY A 791 39.15 -18.89 -16.18
N ASP A 792 38.99 -19.98 -15.43
CA ASP A 792 38.98 -21.34 -15.98
C ASP A 792 37.73 -21.58 -16.85
N ILE A 793 36.59 -20.98 -16.49
CA ILE A 793 35.37 -21.02 -17.31
C ILE A 793 35.63 -20.50 -18.73
N ALA A 794 36.35 -19.38 -18.89
CA ALA A 794 36.64 -18.82 -20.21
C ALA A 794 37.67 -19.62 -21.02
N LYS A 795 38.44 -20.52 -20.37
CA LYS A 795 39.38 -21.43 -21.03
C LYS A 795 38.71 -22.71 -21.50
N GLU A 796 37.71 -23.18 -20.75
CA GLU A 796 37.01 -24.44 -21.01
C GLU A 796 35.85 -24.27 -22.00
N PHE A 797 35.16 -23.14 -21.98
CA PHE A 797 34.00 -22.87 -22.83
C PHE A 797 34.27 -21.74 -23.82
N LYS A 798 33.66 -21.85 -25.00
CA LYS A 798 33.63 -20.76 -25.98
C LYS A 798 32.89 -19.57 -25.37
N THR A 799 33.50 -18.39 -25.46
CA THR A 799 32.94 -17.14 -24.97
C THR A 799 32.78 -16.12 -26.09
N LYS A 800 31.87 -15.17 -25.90
CA LYS A 800 31.63 -14.05 -26.79
C LYS A 800 31.45 -12.77 -25.99
N GLU A 801 32.13 -11.71 -26.42
CA GLU A 801 31.87 -10.37 -25.93
C GLU A 801 30.59 -9.83 -26.57
N VAL A 802 29.57 -9.54 -25.74
CA VAL A 802 28.28 -9.01 -26.19
C VAL A 802 28.13 -7.57 -25.73
N LYS A 803 27.52 -6.75 -26.59
CA LYS A 803 27.23 -5.34 -26.27
C LYS A 803 25.87 -5.22 -25.58
N ILE A 804 25.80 -4.33 -24.62
CA ILE A 804 24.61 -4.07 -23.80
C ILE A 804 24.12 -2.66 -24.11
N LYS A 805 22.80 -2.50 -24.29
CA LYS A 805 22.15 -1.20 -24.45
C LYS A 805 22.30 -0.42 -23.13
N ASP A 806 22.45 0.90 -23.23
CA ASP A 806 22.28 1.77 -22.06
C ASP A 806 20.88 1.55 -21.49
N PRO A 807 20.73 1.01 -20.27
CA PRO A 807 19.41 0.76 -19.70
C PRO A 807 18.75 2.11 -19.44
N ALA A 808 17.88 2.53 -20.35
CA ALA A 808 17.06 3.73 -20.24
C ALA A 808 16.04 3.55 -19.10
N ALA A 809 16.49 3.75 -17.85
CA ALA A 809 15.69 3.98 -16.65
C ALA A 809 16.57 4.33 -15.43
N GLY A 810 17.67 5.08 -15.59
CA GLY A 810 18.39 5.69 -14.44
C GLY A 810 18.86 4.76 -13.30
N GLY A 811 18.84 3.43 -13.48
CA GLY A 811 19.18 2.44 -12.46
C GLY A 811 20.70 2.32 -12.25
N PRO A 812 21.15 1.73 -11.13
CA PRO A 812 22.57 1.62 -10.78
C PRO A 812 23.42 0.91 -11.85
N ILE A 813 22.80 0.06 -12.68
CA ILE A 813 23.44 -0.67 -13.78
C ILE A 813 23.89 0.26 -14.93
N ALA A 814 23.17 1.37 -15.17
CA ALA A 814 23.44 2.28 -16.30
C ALA A 814 24.85 2.89 -16.26
N LYS A 815 25.43 3.01 -15.06
CA LYS A 815 26.77 3.58 -14.84
C LYS A 815 27.84 2.53 -14.58
N ALA A 816 27.46 1.25 -14.50
CA ALA A 816 28.34 0.21 -13.95
C ALA A 816 29.20 -0.50 -15.00
N PHE A 817 28.75 -0.57 -16.25
CA PHE A 817 29.51 -1.18 -17.36
C PHE A 817 30.36 -0.14 -18.09
N GLU A 818 31.61 0.07 -17.65
CA GLU A 818 32.55 1.05 -18.24
C GLU A 818 32.76 0.90 -19.77
N LYS A 819 32.56 -0.32 -20.31
CA LYS A 819 32.70 -0.63 -21.74
C LYS A 819 31.39 -0.87 -22.49
N GLN A 820 30.23 -0.80 -21.81
CA GLN A 820 28.92 -1.22 -22.35
C GLN A 820 28.95 -2.62 -23.00
N SER A 821 29.81 -3.50 -22.51
CA SER A 821 29.94 -4.89 -22.96
C SER A 821 30.15 -5.82 -21.77
N LEU A 822 29.83 -7.10 -21.96
CA LEU A 822 30.14 -8.17 -21.01
C LEU A 822 30.62 -9.40 -21.78
N LEU A 823 31.44 -10.23 -21.12
CA LEU A 823 31.84 -11.53 -21.66
C LEU A 823 30.82 -12.58 -21.20
N ALA A 824 30.19 -13.25 -22.15
CA ALA A 824 29.22 -14.33 -21.91
C ALA A 824 29.68 -15.63 -22.56
N ILE A 825 29.13 -16.75 -22.12
CA ILE A 825 29.28 -18.04 -22.81
C ILE A 825 28.61 -17.95 -24.19
N ASP A 826 29.27 -18.47 -25.21
CA ASP A 826 28.71 -18.49 -26.56
C ASP A 826 27.51 -19.44 -26.62
N PRO A 827 26.42 -19.12 -27.35
CA PRO A 827 25.24 -19.98 -27.44
C PRO A 827 25.52 -21.40 -27.94
N ASP A 828 26.62 -21.64 -28.63
CA ASP A 828 27.02 -22.99 -29.07
C ASP A 828 27.38 -23.90 -27.87
N ASP A 829 27.94 -23.33 -26.79
CA ASP A 829 28.43 -24.07 -25.61
C ASP A 829 27.50 -23.94 -24.39
N ILE A 830 26.45 -23.11 -24.46
CA ILE A 830 25.65 -22.76 -23.27
C ILE A 830 24.92 -23.94 -22.63
N GLN A 831 24.46 -24.90 -23.43
CA GLN A 831 23.84 -26.14 -22.92
C GLN A 831 24.84 -26.97 -22.12
N GLN A 832 26.05 -27.15 -22.67
CA GLN A 832 27.12 -27.88 -22.00
C GLN A 832 27.54 -27.16 -20.70
N PHE A 833 27.70 -25.83 -20.75
CA PHE A 833 28.02 -25.02 -19.59
C PHE A 833 27.03 -25.22 -18.43
N TYR A 834 25.72 -25.12 -18.69
CA TYR A 834 24.72 -25.33 -17.64
C TYR A 834 24.65 -26.78 -17.18
N ASP A 835 24.82 -27.75 -18.09
CA ASP A 835 24.85 -29.16 -17.72
C ASP A 835 26.03 -29.48 -16.79
N GLU A 836 27.23 -28.99 -17.10
CA GLU A 836 28.42 -29.20 -16.28
C GLU A 836 28.35 -28.42 -14.97
N PHE A 837 27.91 -27.16 -14.99
CA PHE A 837 27.76 -26.37 -13.78
C PHE A 837 26.76 -26.99 -12.80
N TYR A 838 25.59 -27.40 -13.28
CA TYR A 838 24.55 -27.97 -12.41
C TYR A 838 24.86 -29.40 -11.98
N SER A 839 25.57 -30.18 -12.81
CA SER A 839 26.14 -31.47 -12.39
C SER A 839 27.17 -31.28 -11.28
N TYR A 840 28.04 -30.27 -11.40
CA TYR A 840 28.97 -29.88 -10.34
C TYR A 840 28.22 -29.52 -9.05
N LEU A 841 27.25 -28.62 -9.09
CA LEU A 841 26.45 -28.24 -7.92
C LEU A 841 25.78 -29.46 -7.27
N ALA A 842 25.12 -30.31 -8.06
CA ALA A 842 24.51 -31.56 -7.57
C ALA A 842 25.55 -32.46 -6.88
N SER A 843 26.77 -32.56 -7.42
CA SER A 843 27.86 -33.36 -6.83
C SER A 843 28.38 -32.83 -5.49
N THR A 844 28.16 -31.54 -5.21
CA THR A 844 28.44 -30.90 -3.91
C THR A 844 27.31 -31.07 -2.90
N GLY A 845 26.14 -31.54 -3.32
CA GLY A 845 24.94 -31.70 -2.49
C GLY A 845 23.98 -30.50 -2.49
N VAL A 846 24.23 -29.50 -3.35
CA VAL A 846 23.28 -28.44 -3.69
C VAL A 846 22.19 -29.03 -4.57
N ASP A 847 20.92 -28.72 -4.27
CA ASP A 847 19.77 -29.30 -4.95
C ASP A 847 18.76 -28.27 -5.46
N ALA A 848 19.09 -26.97 -5.38
CA ALA A 848 18.27 -25.89 -5.88
C ALA A 848 19.11 -24.72 -6.42
N VAL A 849 18.51 -23.86 -7.25
CA VAL A 849 19.16 -22.62 -7.73
C VAL A 849 18.21 -21.42 -7.72
N LYS A 850 18.74 -20.23 -7.39
CA LYS A 850 18.07 -18.94 -7.66
C LYS A 850 18.82 -18.27 -8.81
N THR A 851 18.17 -18.09 -9.95
CA THR A 851 18.82 -17.53 -11.15
C THR A 851 18.30 -16.12 -11.44
N ASP A 852 19.17 -15.14 -11.19
CA ASP A 852 18.88 -13.71 -11.34
C ASP A 852 19.41 -13.16 -12.67
N ALA A 853 19.17 -11.85 -12.86
CA ALA A 853 19.63 -11.05 -13.98
C ALA A 853 19.28 -11.61 -15.37
N GLN A 854 18.21 -12.40 -15.48
CA GLN A 854 17.79 -13.00 -16.76
C GLN A 854 17.44 -11.94 -17.81
N PHE A 855 16.97 -10.77 -17.37
CA PHE A 855 16.71 -9.61 -18.23
C PHE A 855 17.93 -9.08 -19.01
N PHE A 856 19.16 -9.49 -18.70
CA PHE A 856 20.34 -9.17 -19.52
C PHE A 856 20.16 -9.58 -20.98
N LEU A 857 19.36 -10.63 -21.25
CA LEU A 857 18.96 -11.04 -22.59
C LEU A 857 18.25 -9.92 -23.37
N ASP A 858 17.40 -9.13 -22.71
CA ASP A 858 16.68 -8.02 -23.35
C ASP A 858 17.55 -6.77 -23.53
N LEU A 859 18.61 -6.63 -22.72
CA LEU A 859 19.58 -5.55 -22.82
C LEU A 859 20.63 -5.77 -23.91
N LEU A 860 20.76 -6.96 -24.50
CA LEU A 860 21.67 -7.18 -25.63
C LEU A 860 21.38 -6.19 -26.76
N LYS A 861 22.42 -5.51 -27.26
CA LYS A 861 22.29 -4.39 -28.22
C LYS A 861 22.10 -4.85 -29.66
N GLU A 862 22.82 -5.88 -30.09
CA GLU A 862 22.81 -6.31 -31.48
C GLU A 862 21.63 -7.30 -31.74
N PRO A 863 20.92 -7.18 -32.87
CA PRO A 863 19.78 -8.05 -33.19
C PRO A 863 20.19 -9.52 -33.33
N GLU A 864 21.36 -9.79 -33.90
CA GLU A 864 21.86 -11.16 -34.02
C GLU A 864 22.09 -11.82 -32.65
N ASP A 865 22.65 -11.07 -31.70
CA ASP A 865 22.89 -11.57 -30.34
C ASP A 865 21.57 -11.86 -29.64
N ARG A 866 20.58 -10.96 -29.71
CA ARG A 866 19.25 -11.23 -29.13
C ARG A 866 18.60 -12.49 -29.71
N ARG A 867 18.64 -12.70 -31.03
CA ARG A 867 18.08 -13.90 -31.67
C ARG A 867 18.75 -15.19 -31.18
N LYS A 868 20.08 -15.19 -31.11
CA LYS A 868 20.87 -16.37 -30.74
C LYS A 868 20.82 -16.66 -29.24
N PHE A 869 21.05 -15.65 -28.41
CA PHE A 869 21.20 -15.82 -26.96
C PHE A 869 19.86 -16.08 -26.27
N THR A 870 18.78 -15.36 -26.61
CA THR A 870 17.54 -15.38 -25.82
C THR A 870 16.97 -16.78 -25.67
N ARG A 871 16.74 -17.49 -26.78
CA ARG A 871 16.19 -18.85 -26.74
C ARG A 871 17.22 -19.84 -26.20
N ALA A 872 18.47 -19.80 -26.69
CA ALA A 872 19.50 -20.75 -26.29
C ALA A 872 19.75 -20.75 -24.77
N TYR A 873 19.87 -19.57 -24.15
CA TYR A 873 20.07 -19.45 -22.70
C TYR A 873 18.84 -19.90 -21.90
N GLN A 874 17.63 -19.49 -22.30
CA GLN A 874 16.40 -19.86 -21.59
C GLN A 874 16.12 -21.35 -21.64
N ASP A 875 16.33 -21.97 -22.80
CA ASP A 875 16.13 -23.40 -23.00
C ASP A 875 17.21 -24.18 -22.25
N ALA A 876 18.48 -23.80 -22.38
CA ALA A 876 19.59 -24.46 -21.68
C ALA A 876 19.44 -24.39 -20.15
N TRP A 877 19.09 -23.23 -19.62
CA TRP A 877 18.81 -23.05 -18.20
C TRP A 877 17.60 -23.88 -17.75
N SER A 878 16.49 -23.84 -18.49
CA SER A 878 15.26 -24.57 -18.14
C SER A 878 15.48 -26.10 -18.14
N ILE A 879 16.13 -26.61 -19.19
CA ILE A 879 16.40 -28.05 -19.35
C ILE A 879 17.35 -28.53 -18.25
N SER A 880 18.45 -27.81 -18.01
CA SER A 880 19.44 -28.21 -17.02
C SER A 880 18.88 -28.10 -15.60
N SER A 881 18.14 -27.02 -15.29
CA SER A 881 17.47 -26.87 -13.98
C SER A 881 16.53 -28.04 -13.71
N LEU A 882 15.71 -28.41 -14.70
CA LEU A 882 14.78 -29.54 -14.57
C LEU A 882 15.52 -30.87 -14.41
N ARG A 883 16.61 -31.07 -15.17
CA ARG A 883 17.41 -32.31 -15.14
C ARG A 883 18.07 -32.56 -13.78
N TYR A 884 18.65 -31.54 -13.16
CA TYR A 884 19.43 -31.72 -11.93
C TYR A 884 18.66 -31.37 -10.66
N PHE A 885 17.69 -30.45 -10.71
CA PHE A 885 17.00 -29.91 -9.54
C PHE A 885 15.48 -30.13 -9.56
N GLY A 886 14.90 -30.53 -10.70
CA GLY A 886 13.45 -30.68 -10.85
C GLY A 886 12.74 -29.32 -10.82
N THR A 887 11.78 -29.14 -9.92
CA THR A 887 11.05 -27.88 -9.71
C THR A 887 11.80 -26.88 -8.80
N LYS A 888 12.99 -27.24 -8.31
CA LYS A 888 13.76 -26.47 -7.33
C LYS A 888 14.62 -25.37 -7.95
N ALA A 889 14.00 -24.51 -8.75
CA ALA A 889 14.64 -23.35 -9.35
C ALA A 889 13.76 -22.11 -9.18
N ILE A 890 14.35 -20.98 -8.77
CA ILE A 890 13.66 -19.69 -8.74
C ILE A 890 14.10 -18.89 -9.97
N SER A 891 13.12 -18.50 -10.79
CA SER A 891 13.32 -17.56 -11.89
C SER A 891 13.23 -16.13 -11.36
N CYS A 892 14.30 -15.36 -11.44
CA CYS A 892 14.34 -14.01 -10.89
C CYS A 892 14.79 -12.99 -11.94
N MET A 893 14.29 -11.76 -11.83
CA MET A 893 14.53 -10.67 -12.78
C MET A 893 14.22 -11.06 -14.23
N SER A 894 13.14 -11.84 -14.43
CA SER A 894 12.82 -12.49 -15.71
C SER A 894 11.46 -12.07 -16.29
N MET A 895 10.86 -10.96 -15.85
CA MET A 895 9.55 -10.51 -16.35
C MET A 895 9.64 -9.64 -17.62
N PHE A 896 10.66 -9.84 -18.44
CA PHE A 896 10.73 -9.23 -19.77
C PHE A 896 9.91 -10.04 -20.79
N PRO A 897 9.32 -9.39 -21.82
CA PRO A 897 8.29 -10.03 -22.65
C PRO A 897 8.69 -11.37 -23.26
N GLN A 898 9.91 -11.48 -23.80
CA GLN A 898 10.39 -12.68 -24.48
C GLN A 898 10.48 -13.87 -23.51
N ALA A 899 10.88 -13.66 -22.24
CA ALA A 899 10.85 -14.71 -21.22
C ALA A 899 9.43 -15.16 -20.86
N ILE A 900 8.51 -14.21 -20.75
CA ILE A 900 7.11 -14.49 -20.44
C ILE A 900 6.54 -15.47 -21.46
N PHE A 901 6.69 -15.17 -22.76
CA PHE A 901 6.09 -15.98 -23.82
C PHE A 901 6.89 -17.23 -24.20
N ASN A 902 8.22 -17.23 -24.09
CA ASN A 902 9.05 -18.40 -24.43
C ASN A 902 9.14 -19.41 -23.29
N SER A 903 9.30 -18.93 -22.04
CA SER A 903 9.69 -19.81 -20.91
C SER A 903 8.66 -19.88 -19.79
N GLN A 904 7.78 -18.89 -19.61
CA GLN A 904 6.86 -18.85 -18.46
C GLN A 904 5.42 -19.16 -18.86
N LEU A 905 5.00 -18.89 -20.09
CA LEU A 905 3.66 -19.17 -20.58
C LEU A 905 3.42 -20.64 -20.96
N PRO A 906 4.38 -21.36 -21.59
CA PRO A 906 4.18 -22.76 -21.96
C PRO A 906 4.01 -23.69 -20.75
N THR A 907 3.05 -24.61 -20.85
CA THR A 907 2.68 -25.59 -19.81
C THR A 907 3.29 -26.98 -20.06
N ASN A 908 4.33 -27.07 -20.88
CA ASN A 908 5.02 -28.31 -21.24
C ASN A 908 6.14 -28.67 -20.25
N LYS A 909 6.24 -27.96 -19.12
CA LYS A 909 7.18 -28.20 -18.04
C LYS A 909 6.52 -27.95 -16.68
N PRO A 910 7.07 -28.46 -15.57
CA PRO A 910 6.55 -28.18 -14.24
C PRO A 910 6.60 -26.69 -13.88
N THR A 911 5.69 -26.27 -13.01
CA THR A 911 5.67 -24.92 -12.42
C THR A 911 6.91 -24.69 -11.56
N ILE A 912 7.50 -23.49 -11.68
CA ILE A 912 8.62 -23.05 -10.84
C ILE A 912 8.32 -21.67 -10.22
N PRO A 913 8.92 -21.34 -9.06
CA PRO A 913 8.83 -19.99 -8.50
C PRO A 913 9.37 -18.91 -9.44
N LEU A 914 8.66 -17.78 -9.50
CA LEU A 914 9.04 -16.58 -10.26
C LEU A 914 8.97 -15.35 -9.34
N ARG A 915 10.10 -14.65 -9.16
CA ARG A 915 10.11 -13.34 -8.45
C ARG A 915 9.17 -12.37 -9.17
N ASN A 916 8.11 -11.96 -8.48
CA ASN A 916 6.91 -11.35 -9.07
C ASN A 916 6.89 -9.81 -8.99
N SER A 917 7.90 -9.18 -8.39
CA SER A 917 8.13 -7.72 -8.37
C SER A 917 9.61 -7.42 -8.10
N ASP A 918 9.94 -6.15 -7.89
CA ASP A 918 11.20 -5.72 -7.28
C ASP A 918 11.39 -6.28 -5.86
N ASP A 919 12.62 -6.13 -5.33
CA ASP A 919 13.04 -6.72 -4.06
C ASP A 919 12.49 -5.96 -2.84
N PHE A 920 12.53 -6.62 -1.68
CA PHE A 920 12.37 -6.03 -0.38
C PHE A 920 13.63 -5.23 -0.01
N PHE A 921 13.49 -3.91 0.05
CA PHE A 921 14.52 -2.99 0.50
C PHE A 921 14.22 -2.50 1.93
N PRO A 922 14.85 -3.07 2.99
CA PRO A 922 14.56 -2.71 4.38
C PRO A 922 14.68 -1.20 4.65
N GLU A 923 15.65 -0.56 4.00
CA GLU A 923 16.01 0.84 4.25
C GLU A 923 15.20 1.86 3.44
N VAL A 924 14.21 1.44 2.64
CA VAL A 924 13.41 2.33 1.77
C VAL A 924 11.94 2.27 2.18
N PRO A 925 11.48 3.08 3.17
CA PRO A 925 10.13 2.99 3.71
C PRO A 925 9.00 3.07 2.68
N ALA A 926 9.15 3.92 1.65
CA ALA A 926 8.15 4.09 0.60
C ALA A 926 8.00 2.86 -0.31
N SER A 927 8.98 1.94 -0.30
CA SER A 927 8.97 0.73 -1.14
C SER A 927 8.02 -0.34 -0.60
N HIS A 928 7.80 -0.44 0.71
CA HIS A 928 7.09 -1.58 1.32
C HIS A 928 5.65 -1.74 0.83
N THR A 929 4.85 -0.67 0.90
CA THR A 929 3.46 -0.68 0.46
C THR A 929 3.35 -0.77 -1.06
N TRP A 930 4.27 -0.13 -1.80
CA TRP A 930 4.36 -0.21 -3.26
C TRP A 930 4.70 -1.62 -3.74
N HIS A 931 5.63 -2.31 -3.08
CA HIS A 931 6.05 -3.67 -3.37
C HIS A 931 4.89 -4.67 -3.22
N VAL A 932 4.11 -4.58 -2.13
CA VAL A 932 2.91 -5.41 -1.94
C VAL A 932 1.83 -5.09 -2.98
N PHE A 933 1.63 -3.80 -3.29
CA PHE A 933 0.70 -3.36 -4.34
C PHE A 933 1.08 -3.90 -5.73
N CYS A 934 2.37 -3.81 -6.09
CA CYS A 934 2.90 -4.33 -7.35
C CYS A 934 2.71 -5.84 -7.47
N ASN A 935 3.08 -6.59 -6.43
CA ASN A 935 2.91 -8.04 -6.42
C ASN A 935 1.45 -8.46 -6.64
N ALA A 936 0.51 -7.84 -5.92
CA ALA A 936 -0.91 -8.14 -6.03
C ALA A 936 -1.49 -7.86 -7.42
N HIS A 937 -0.99 -6.83 -8.12
CA HIS A 937 -1.42 -6.48 -9.48
C HIS A 937 -0.71 -7.34 -10.54
N ASN A 938 0.58 -7.60 -10.40
CA ASN A 938 1.31 -8.49 -11.30
C ASN A 938 0.71 -9.91 -11.30
N ALA A 939 0.16 -10.35 -10.15
CA ALA A 939 -0.58 -11.60 -10.02
C ALA A 939 -1.85 -11.70 -10.90
N LEU A 940 -2.36 -10.59 -11.46
CA LEU A 940 -3.43 -10.64 -12.47
C LEU A 940 -2.96 -11.29 -13.78
N LEU A 941 -1.65 -11.21 -14.09
CA LEU A 941 -1.03 -11.87 -15.24
C LEU A 941 -0.33 -13.16 -14.82
N THR A 942 0.53 -13.12 -13.80
CA THR A 942 1.45 -14.21 -13.49
C THR A 942 0.75 -15.48 -13.03
N ARG A 943 -0.47 -15.40 -12.46
CA ARG A 943 -1.29 -16.58 -12.14
C ARG A 943 -1.72 -17.41 -13.35
N TYR A 944 -1.72 -16.82 -14.55
CA TYR A 944 -2.02 -17.50 -15.80
C TYR A 944 -0.76 -17.98 -16.53
N LEU A 945 0.42 -17.66 -16.01
CA LEU A 945 1.66 -18.25 -16.48
C LEU A 945 1.87 -19.60 -15.76
N ASN A 946 2.74 -20.43 -16.31
CA ASN A 946 3.20 -21.69 -15.73
C ASN A 946 4.29 -21.44 -14.66
N VAL A 947 3.98 -20.57 -13.69
CA VAL A 947 4.90 -20.13 -12.62
C VAL A 947 4.15 -20.02 -11.29
N LEU A 948 4.90 -20.06 -10.19
CA LEU A 948 4.39 -19.74 -8.86
C LEU A 948 4.90 -18.34 -8.46
N PRO A 949 4.03 -17.33 -8.33
CA PRO A 949 4.47 -15.98 -7.98
C PRO A 949 5.12 -15.93 -6.61
N ASP A 950 6.33 -15.40 -6.57
CA ASP A 950 7.18 -15.31 -5.40
C ASP A 950 7.37 -13.84 -5.01
N TRP A 951 6.79 -13.47 -3.87
CA TRP A 951 6.67 -12.09 -3.38
C TRP A 951 7.89 -11.61 -2.59
N ASP A 952 9.01 -12.34 -2.66
CA ASP A 952 10.30 -11.97 -2.06
C ASP A 952 10.42 -12.15 -0.54
N MET A 953 11.68 -12.27 -0.10
CA MET A 953 12.02 -12.34 1.32
C MET A 953 11.61 -11.07 2.08
N PHE A 954 11.55 -11.17 3.40
CA PHE A 954 11.41 -10.02 4.29
C PHE A 954 12.13 -10.28 5.61
N GLN A 955 12.30 -9.25 6.42
CA GLN A 955 12.84 -9.36 7.78
C GLN A 955 11.71 -9.37 8.81
N THR A 956 11.71 -10.33 9.71
CA THR A 956 10.67 -10.56 10.72
C THR A 956 10.74 -9.59 11.89
N SER A 957 11.90 -8.95 12.11
CA SER A 957 12.11 -7.90 13.10
C SER A 957 11.88 -6.48 12.58
N HIS A 958 11.62 -6.32 11.27
CA HIS A 958 11.43 -5.03 10.63
C HIS A 958 10.13 -4.32 11.06
N PRO A 959 10.04 -2.97 11.07
CA PRO A 959 8.79 -2.26 11.39
C PRO A 959 7.58 -2.60 10.51
N TYR A 960 7.79 -3.08 9.29
CA TYR A 960 6.75 -3.59 8.37
C TYR A 960 6.65 -5.13 8.37
N ALA A 961 7.28 -5.83 9.32
CA ALA A 961 7.40 -7.29 9.29
C ALA A 961 6.04 -7.99 9.22
N SER A 962 5.09 -7.63 10.10
CA SER A 962 3.77 -8.26 10.11
C SER A 962 2.96 -7.96 8.85
N PHE A 963 3.12 -6.77 8.29
CA PHE A 963 2.51 -6.37 7.01
C PHE A 963 3.02 -7.24 5.85
N HIS A 964 4.34 -7.43 5.75
CA HIS A 964 4.92 -8.32 4.74
C HIS A 964 4.58 -9.79 4.99
N ALA A 965 4.64 -10.26 6.24
CA ALA A 965 4.25 -11.62 6.62
C ALA A 965 2.82 -11.95 6.16
N ALA A 966 1.87 -11.06 6.45
CA ALA A 966 0.49 -11.20 6.01
C ALA A 966 0.35 -11.22 4.49
N ALA A 967 1.06 -10.33 3.78
CA ALA A 967 1.09 -10.29 2.32
C ALA A 967 1.59 -11.60 1.71
N ARG A 968 2.68 -12.18 2.26
CA ARG A 968 3.20 -13.47 1.78
C ARG A 968 2.26 -14.63 2.14
N CYS A 969 1.60 -14.61 3.30
CA CYS A 969 0.62 -15.64 3.66
C CYS A 969 -0.57 -15.69 2.69
N VAL A 970 -1.07 -14.54 2.23
CA VAL A 970 -2.19 -14.50 1.27
C VAL A 970 -1.75 -14.61 -0.20
N SER A 971 -0.45 -14.57 -0.48
CA SER A 971 0.09 -14.60 -1.86
C SER A 971 -0.17 -15.91 -2.60
N GLY A 972 -0.33 -17.02 -1.87
CA GLY A 972 -0.35 -18.36 -2.45
C GLY A 972 1.03 -18.84 -2.95
N GLY A 973 2.10 -18.08 -2.72
CA GLY A 973 3.49 -18.39 -3.05
C GLY A 973 4.34 -18.80 -1.84
N PRO A 974 5.67 -18.91 -2.02
CA PRO A 974 6.59 -19.25 -0.92
C PRO A 974 6.77 -18.09 0.09
N ILE A 975 7.30 -18.42 1.28
CA ILE A 975 7.68 -17.45 2.30
C ILE A 975 9.15 -17.62 2.65
N TYR A 976 9.92 -16.54 2.48
CA TYR A 976 11.32 -16.50 2.83
C TYR A 976 11.60 -15.43 3.88
N ILE A 977 12.50 -15.73 4.80
CA ILE A 977 13.03 -14.78 5.77
C ILE A 977 14.50 -14.48 5.47
N THR A 978 14.94 -13.28 5.80
CA THR A 978 16.33 -12.83 5.62
C THR A 978 16.83 -12.02 6.82
N ASP A 979 16.40 -12.43 8.01
CA ASP A 979 16.73 -11.79 9.28
C ASP A 979 18.25 -11.75 9.51
N GLU A 980 18.71 -10.66 10.12
CA GLU A 980 20.02 -10.65 10.75
C GLU A 980 20.06 -11.68 11.88
N PRO A 981 21.15 -12.46 12.03
CA PRO A 981 21.27 -13.45 13.08
C PRO A 981 21.00 -12.86 14.48
N GLY A 982 19.99 -13.39 15.16
CA GLY A 982 19.59 -12.97 16.51
C GLY A 982 18.49 -11.90 16.55
N SER A 983 18.16 -11.30 15.41
CA SER A 983 17.10 -10.30 15.26
C SER A 983 15.84 -10.93 14.67
N HIS A 984 15.24 -11.88 15.39
CA HIS A 984 14.08 -12.67 14.93
C HIS A 984 12.80 -12.38 15.73
N ASN A 985 11.67 -12.24 15.05
CA ASN A 985 10.36 -12.22 15.69
C ASN A 985 9.73 -13.61 15.68
N ILE A 986 9.96 -14.36 16.76
CA ILE A 986 9.52 -15.76 16.91
C ILE A 986 7.99 -15.87 16.90
N SER A 987 7.28 -14.91 17.49
CA SER A 987 5.81 -14.89 17.46
C SER A 987 5.30 -14.82 16.03
N LEU A 988 5.85 -13.91 15.23
CA LEU A 988 5.45 -13.74 13.84
C LEU A 988 5.81 -14.96 12.98
N ILE A 989 7.00 -15.55 13.18
CA ILE A 989 7.39 -16.80 12.49
C ILE A 989 6.41 -17.92 12.83
N ASN A 990 5.97 -18.02 14.08
CA ASN A 990 4.97 -19.00 14.50
C ASN A 990 3.59 -18.72 13.88
N GLU A 991 3.22 -17.48 13.56
CA GLU A 991 1.94 -17.18 12.89
C GLU A 991 1.91 -17.60 11.41
N ILE A 992 3.08 -17.63 10.75
CA ILE A 992 3.18 -17.95 9.31
C ILE A 992 3.63 -19.40 9.02
N THR A 993 4.01 -20.15 10.06
CA THR A 993 4.50 -21.53 9.93
C THR A 993 3.82 -22.52 10.87
N ALA A 994 3.94 -23.81 10.57
CA ALA A 994 3.51 -24.89 11.46
C ALA A 994 4.47 -26.10 11.39
N PRO A 995 4.73 -26.79 12.51
CA PRO A 995 5.53 -28.00 12.52
C PRO A 995 4.79 -29.19 11.88
N THR A 996 5.51 -30.08 11.20
CA THR A 996 4.98 -31.33 10.63
C THR A 996 5.17 -32.50 11.59
N THR A 997 4.53 -33.64 11.28
CA THR A 997 4.74 -34.91 12.00
C THR A 997 6.19 -35.40 11.91
N GLN A 998 6.92 -35.03 10.85
CA GLN A 998 8.31 -35.38 10.63
C GLN A 998 9.31 -34.48 11.37
N GLY A 999 8.85 -33.45 12.08
CA GLY A 999 9.71 -32.51 12.80
C GLY A 999 10.29 -31.39 11.93
N THR A 1000 9.81 -31.23 10.69
CA THR A 1000 10.12 -30.09 9.82
C THR A 1000 9.10 -28.97 9.98
N THR A 1001 9.33 -27.83 9.33
CA THR A 1001 8.43 -26.68 9.35
C THR A 1001 7.88 -26.40 7.97
N VAL A 1002 6.56 -26.18 7.89
CA VAL A 1002 5.89 -25.78 6.65
C VAL A 1002 5.22 -24.42 6.80
N ILE A 1003 5.06 -23.73 5.68
CA ILE A 1003 4.22 -22.53 5.56
C ILE A 1003 2.78 -22.94 5.26
N LEU A 1004 1.82 -22.11 5.67
CA LEU A 1004 0.39 -22.36 5.40
C LEU A 1004 -0.07 -21.63 4.13
N ARG A 1005 0.49 -22.05 3.00
CA ARG A 1005 0.21 -21.46 1.68
C ARG A 1005 -1.20 -21.81 1.17
N PRO A 1006 -2.03 -20.82 0.79
CA PRO A 1006 -3.30 -21.04 0.09
C PRO A 1006 -3.12 -21.78 -1.24
N SER A 1007 -4.16 -22.49 -1.68
CA SER A 1007 -4.12 -23.28 -2.92
C SER A 1007 -4.05 -22.42 -4.17
N LEU A 1008 -4.71 -21.26 -4.19
CA LEU A 1008 -4.69 -20.32 -5.31
C LEU A 1008 -3.72 -19.15 -5.06
N VAL A 1009 -3.23 -18.57 -6.15
CA VAL A 1009 -2.42 -17.34 -6.12
C VAL A 1009 -3.30 -16.18 -5.68
N GLY A 1010 -2.83 -15.42 -4.69
CA GLY A 1010 -3.44 -14.19 -4.24
C GLY A 1010 -3.22 -13.05 -5.22
N ARG A 1011 -4.29 -12.31 -5.52
CA ARG A 1011 -4.25 -11.15 -6.43
C ARG A 1011 -5.15 -10.03 -5.93
N THR A 1012 -4.94 -8.81 -6.43
CA THR A 1012 -5.87 -7.71 -6.18
C THR A 1012 -7.27 -8.08 -6.70
N ILE A 1013 -8.30 -7.79 -5.90
CA ILE A 1013 -9.71 -7.82 -6.35
C ILE A 1013 -10.21 -6.45 -6.81
N ASP A 1014 -9.34 -5.44 -6.74
CA ASP A 1014 -9.60 -4.04 -7.07
C ASP A 1014 -8.74 -3.59 -8.24
N MET A 1015 -8.96 -4.18 -9.42
CA MET A 1015 -7.99 -4.11 -10.51
C MET A 1015 -7.75 -2.70 -11.06
N TYR A 1016 -8.71 -1.78 -10.91
CA TYR A 1016 -8.63 -0.40 -11.38
C TYR A 1016 -8.31 0.63 -10.28
N HIS A 1017 -8.09 0.20 -9.03
CA HIS A 1017 -7.74 1.11 -7.95
C HIS A 1017 -6.29 1.58 -8.11
N ASP A 1018 -6.13 2.88 -8.31
CA ASP A 1018 -4.83 3.53 -8.41
C ASP A 1018 -4.14 3.60 -7.04
N TYR A 1019 -2.82 3.45 -7.03
CA TYR A 1019 -2.01 3.52 -5.81
C TYR A 1019 -2.14 4.88 -5.11
N SER A 1020 -2.16 5.98 -5.88
CA SER A 1020 -2.22 7.34 -5.31
C SER A 1020 -3.60 7.70 -4.75
N ALA A 1021 -4.64 6.92 -5.05
CA ALA A 1021 -5.95 7.08 -4.45
C ALA A 1021 -5.99 6.69 -2.96
N GLY A 1022 -4.97 5.95 -2.47
CA GLY A 1022 -4.82 5.59 -1.06
C GLY A 1022 -5.98 4.75 -0.51
N GLN A 1023 -6.58 3.90 -1.34
CA GLN A 1023 -7.61 2.94 -0.91
C GLN A 1023 -6.95 1.75 -0.21
N VAL A 1024 -7.73 1.00 0.57
CA VAL A 1024 -7.26 -0.28 1.13
C VAL A 1024 -7.03 -1.25 -0.03
N LEU A 1025 -5.83 -1.78 -0.15
CA LEU A 1025 -5.53 -2.84 -1.12
C LEU A 1025 -6.16 -4.14 -0.63
N ARG A 1026 -7.02 -4.75 -1.45
CA ARG A 1026 -7.69 -6.00 -1.15
C ARG A 1026 -7.11 -7.13 -1.98
N VAL A 1027 -6.52 -8.13 -1.33
CA VAL A 1027 -5.91 -9.31 -1.96
C VAL A 1027 -6.78 -10.53 -1.67
N GLY A 1028 -7.42 -11.06 -2.71
CA GLY A 1028 -8.26 -12.25 -2.62
C GLY A 1028 -7.50 -13.51 -3.00
N THR A 1029 -7.72 -14.58 -2.24
CA THR A 1029 -7.27 -15.94 -2.55
C THR A 1029 -8.28 -16.99 -2.03
N TYR A 1030 -8.03 -18.26 -2.32
CA TYR A 1030 -8.87 -19.40 -1.93
C TYR A 1030 -8.00 -20.62 -1.62
N THR A 1031 -8.43 -21.45 -0.68
CA THR A 1031 -7.76 -22.70 -0.35
C THR A 1031 -8.76 -23.84 -0.14
N GLY A 1032 -8.42 -25.04 -0.61
CA GLY A 1032 -9.28 -26.22 -0.51
C GLY A 1032 -10.15 -26.48 -1.75
N TRP A 1033 -11.11 -27.40 -1.63
CA TRP A 1033 -11.99 -27.84 -2.73
C TRP A 1033 -13.21 -26.94 -2.87
N ALA A 1034 -13.77 -26.78 -4.07
CA ALA A 1034 -14.84 -25.81 -4.38
C ALA A 1034 -16.07 -25.81 -3.44
N ARG A 1035 -16.35 -26.90 -2.70
CA ARG A 1035 -17.47 -26.99 -1.73
C ARG A 1035 -17.07 -26.88 -0.25
N THR A 1036 -15.82 -27.18 0.09
CA THR A 1036 -15.32 -27.26 1.48
C THR A 1036 -14.17 -26.31 1.77
N GLY A 1037 -13.63 -25.66 0.73
CA GLY A 1037 -12.55 -24.70 0.82
C GLY A 1037 -13.02 -23.33 1.28
N SER A 1038 -12.05 -22.52 1.69
CA SER A 1038 -12.26 -21.22 2.30
C SER A 1038 -11.73 -20.10 1.43
N GLY A 1039 -12.52 -19.05 1.26
CA GLY A 1039 -12.07 -17.78 0.70
C GLY A 1039 -11.23 -17.02 1.74
N ILE A 1040 -10.18 -16.34 1.30
CA ILE A 1040 -9.31 -15.55 2.16
C ILE A 1040 -9.15 -14.17 1.54
N LEU A 1041 -9.33 -13.13 2.35
CA LEU A 1041 -9.18 -11.75 1.94
C LEU A 1041 -8.15 -11.04 2.84
N GLY A 1042 -7.01 -10.71 2.26
CA GLY A 1042 -6.04 -9.80 2.87
C GLY A 1042 -6.44 -8.34 2.60
N LEU A 1043 -6.40 -7.51 3.62
CA LEU A 1043 -6.68 -6.08 3.58
C LEU A 1043 -5.42 -5.34 4.02
N PHE A 1044 -4.90 -4.44 3.19
CA PHE A 1044 -3.64 -3.75 3.44
C PHE A 1044 -3.83 -2.24 3.30
N ASN A 1045 -3.48 -1.49 4.34
CA ASN A 1045 -3.42 -0.04 4.26
C ASN A 1045 -2.12 0.37 3.56
N VAL A 1046 -2.24 0.77 2.30
CA VAL A 1046 -1.12 1.27 1.48
C VAL A 1046 -0.96 2.80 1.55
N SER A 1047 -1.74 3.47 2.39
CA SER A 1047 -1.67 4.90 2.65
C SER A 1047 -1.10 5.21 4.04
N ASP A 1048 -0.71 6.45 4.28
CA ASP A 1048 -0.12 6.98 5.50
C ASP A 1048 -1.16 7.44 6.56
N HIS A 1049 -2.43 7.10 6.36
CA HIS A 1049 -3.53 7.50 7.25
C HIS A 1049 -4.42 6.32 7.58
N ARG A 1050 -5.06 6.36 8.77
CA ARG A 1050 -6.03 5.35 9.20
C ARG A 1050 -7.17 5.21 8.18
N LYS A 1051 -7.48 3.97 7.79
CA LYS A 1051 -8.59 3.62 6.90
C LYS A 1051 -9.64 2.79 7.62
N THR A 1052 -10.88 2.95 7.19
CA THR A 1052 -11.96 2.00 7.49
C THR A 1052 -12.44 1.42 6.19
N SER A 1053 -12.62 0.11 6.15
CA SER A 1053 -13.18 -0.60 5.02
C SER A 1053 -14.39 -1.41 5.48
N LEU A 1054 -15.37 -1.50 4.59
CA LEU A 1054 -16.51 -2.39 4.71
C LEU A 1054 -16.31 -3.55 3.74
N VAL A 1055 -16.56 -4.77 4.21
CA VAL A 1055 -16.35 -5.99 3.42
C VAL A 1055 -17.60 -6.84 3.45
N SER A 1056 -18.09 -7.25 2.28
CA SER A 1056 -19.19 -8.21 2.16
C SER A 1056 -18.70 -9.64 2.08
N LEU A 1057 -19.39 -10.53 2.79
CA LEU A 1057 -18.89 -11.86 3.16
C LEU A 1057 -19.97 -12.95 3.05
N HIS A 1058 -20.81 -12.81 2.03
CA HIS A 1058 -21.94 -13.65 1.72
C HIS A 1058 -21.62 -15.17 1.78
N GLU A 1059 -22.43 -15.93 2.55
CA GLU A 1059 -22.50 -17.41 2.65
C GLU A 1059 -21.62 -18.12 3.71
N PHE A 1060 -20.91 -17.40 4.60
CA PHE A 1060 -19.99 -18.02 5.55
C PHE A 1060 -19.75 -17.22 6.85
N PRO A 1061 -19.41 -17.85 7.99
CA PRO A 1061 -18.82 -17.21 9.15
C PRO A 1061 -17.44 -16.68 8.79
N VAL A 1062 -17.20 -15.46 9.25
CA VAL A 1062 -15.96 -14.74 8.97
C VAL A 1062 -15.17 -14.71 10.25
N ARG A 1063 -13.90 -15.11 10.17
CA ARG A 1063 -12.96 -14.93 11.27
C ARG A 1063 -11.93 -13.86 10.91
N SER A 1064 -11.68 -12.92 11.82
CA SER A 1064 -10.49 -12.05 11.78
C SER A 1064 -9.28 -12.80 12.32
N HIS A 1065 -8.14 -12.65 11.66
CA HIS A 1065 -6.88 -13.18 12.18
C HIS A 1065 -6.44 -12.40 13.42
N THR A 1066 -6.41 -11.07 13.33
CA THR A 1066 -5.79 -10.23 14.38
C THR A 1066 -6.52 -10.27 15.72
N SER A 1067 -7.86 -10.40 15.73
CA SER A 1067 -8.66 -10.47 16.96
C SER A 1067 -9.15 -11.87 17.32
N GLY A 1068 -9.21 -12.77 16.34
CA GLY A 1068 -9.88 -14.06 16.48
C GLY A 1068 -11.41 -14.01 16.48
N THR A 1069 -12.02 -12.81 16.39
CA THR A 1069 -13.48 -12.62 16.37
C THR A 1069 -14.12 -13.35 15.21
N ILE A 1070 -15.24 -14.01 15.48
CA ILE A 1070 -16.07 -14.70 14.49
C ILE A 1070 -17.43 -14.04 14.43
N THR A 1071 -17.94 -13.79 13.21
CA THR A 1071 -19.29 -13.27 13.01
C THR A 1071 -20.35 -14.31 13.37
N ASP A 1072 -21.59 -13.86 13.59
CA ASP A 1072 -22.73 -14.75 13.44
C ASP A 1072 -22.88 -15.22 11.98
N LEU A 1073 -23.74 -16.22 11.76
CA LEU A 1073 -24.01 -16.76 10.42
C LEU A 1073 -24.61 -15.67 9.53
N MET A 1074 -23.99 -15.46 8.36
CA MET A 1074 -24.40 -14.44 7.38
C MET A 1074 -24.78 -15.12 6.06
N ARG A 1075 -25.98 -14.84 5.53
CA ARG A 1075 -26.42 -15.38 4.23
C ARG A 1075 -26.20 -14.36 3.11
N PRO A 1076 -26.01 -14.80 1.85
CA PRO A 1076 -25.83 -13.91 0.72
C PRO A 1076 -27.01 -12.98 0.46
N ILE A 1077 -28.21 -13.49 0.72
CA ILE A 1077 -29.47 -12.77 0.54
C ILE A 1077 -29.77 -11.80 1.69
N ASP A 1078 -28.98 -11.84 2.78
CA ASP A 1078 -29.20 -10.96 3.91
C ASP A 1078 -28.71 -9.56 3.56
N ARG A 1079 -29.62 -8.58 3.64
CA ARG A 1079 -29.39 -7.16 3.31
C ARG A 1079 -28.27 -6.49 4.12
N HIS A 1080 -27.69 -7.15 5.11
CA HIS A 1080 -26.70 -6.57 6.03
C HIS A 1080 -25.48 -7.47 6.27
N ALA A 1081 -25.14 -8.35 5.31
CA ALA A 1081 -23.99 -9.23 5.41
C ALA A 1081 -22.63 -8.51 5.21
N LEU A 1082 -22.37 -7.46 5.99
CA LEU A 1082 -21.15 -6.65 5.97
C LEU A 1082 -20.41 -6.68 7.29
N VAL A 1083 -19.08 -6.63 7.22
CA VAL A 1083 -18.23 -6.40 8.40
C VAL A 1083 -17.35 -5.18 8.19
N GLY A 1084 -16.93 -4.56 9.30
CA GLY A 1084 -16.08 -3.38 9.32
C GLY A 1084 -14.68 -3.73 9.76
N VAL A 1085 -13.68 -3.18 9.06
CA VAL A 1085 -12.27 -3.33 9.41
C VAL A 1085 -11.64 -1.94 9.51
N VAL A 1086 -10.88 -1.71 10.58
CA VAL A 1086 -10.18 -0.44 10.81
C VAL A 1086 -8.68 -0.69 10.76
N LEU A 1087 -8.00 -0.12 9.79
CA LEU A 1087 -6.56 -0.28 9.60
C LEU A 1087 -5.86 1.04 9.94
N GLU A 1088 -4.92 1.03 10.88
CA GLU A 1088 -4.03 2.17 11.13
C GLU A 1088 -2.99 2.30 9.99
N ASP A 1089 -2.10 3.31 10.05
CA ASP A 1089 -0.92 3.35 9.16
C ASP A 1089 -0.16 2.03 9.25
N LYS A 1090 0.24 1.47 8.09
CA LYS A 1090 0.87 0.14 7.96
C LYS A 1090 0.02 -1.03 8.47
N GLY A 1091 -1.26 -0.77 8.72
CA GLY A 1091 -2.21 -1.75 9.23
C GLY A 1091 -2.61 -2.76 8.15
N TRP A 1092 -2.88 -3.99 8.59
CA TRP A 1092 -3.37 -5.07 7.75
C TRP A 1092 -4.37 -5.93 8.53
N GLU A 1093 -5.16 -6.72 7.79
CA GLU A 1093 -6.03 -7.77 8.35
C GLU A 1093 -6.18 -8.91 7.34
N ILE A 1094 -6.40 -10.13 7.82
CA ILE A 1094 -6.81 -11.28 7.02
C ILE A 1094 -8.17 -11.75 7.52
N LEU A 1095 -9.17 -11.67 6.65
CA LEU A 1095 -10.49 -12.24 6.88
C LEU A 1095 -10.57 -13.59 6.16
N THR A 1096 -11.01 -14.63 6.88
CA THR A 1096 -11.24 -15.95 6.28
C THR A 1096 -12.71 -16.32 6.33
N ALA A 1097 -13.18 -16.80 5.19
CA ALA A 1097 -14.53 -17.21 4.88
C ALA A 1097 -14.69 -18.72 4.96
N TYR A 1098 -15.33 -19.26 6.00
CA TYR A 1098 -15.45 -20.71 6.16
C TYR A 1098 -16.82 -21.25 5.72
N PRO A 1099 -16.89 -22.23 4.82
CA PRO A 1099 -18.18 -22.80 4.42
C PRO A 1099 -18.86 -23.49 5.61
N ILE A 1100 -20.15 -23.24 5.80
CA ILE A 1100 -20.96 -23.85 6.87
C ILE A 1100 -21.81 -24.98 6.34
N GLN A 1101 -21.87 -26.05 7.13
CA GLN A 1101 -22.79 -27.16 6.94
C GLN A 1101 -23.76 -27.25 8.12
N SER A 1102 -25.01 -27.63 7.86
CA SER A 1102 -26.10 -27.70 8.85
C SER A 1102 -26.53 -29.14 9.08
N TYR A 1103 -26.70 -29.52 10.35
CA TYR A 1103 -27.06 -30.87 10.78
C TYR A 1103 -28.17 -30.86 11.84
N THR A 1104 -29.06 -31.85 11.83
CA THR A 1104 -30.10 -32.01 12.86
C THR A 1104 -29.73 -33.17 13.77
N LEU A 1105 -29.43 -32.87 15.05
CA LEU A 1105 -29.01 -33.87 16.04
C LEU A 1105 -30.15 -34.22 17.01
N LYS A 1106 -30.21 -35.48 17.45
CA LYS A 1106 -31.22 -35.95 18.43
C LYS A 1106 -30.75 -35.60 19.85
N ARG A 1107 -31.30 -34.52 20.43
CA ARG A 1107 -31.02 -34.10 21.83
C ARG A 1107 -31.84 -34.93 22.84
N LYS A 1108 -31.27 -35.28 24.01
CA LYS A 1108 -32.03 -35.82 25.15
C LYS A 1108 -32.91 -34.69 25.72
N SER A 1109 -34.23 -34.86 25.63
CA SER A 1109 -35.27 -33.89 25.99
C SER A 1109 -35.08 -33.17 27.34
N SER A 1110 -35.11 -31.83 27.32
CA SER A 1110 -35.88 -31.04 28.28
C SER A 1110 -37.19 -30.60 27.61
N SER A 1111 -38.28 -30.63 28.36
CA SER A 1111 -39.67 -30.46 27.90
C SER A 1111 -39.99 -29.14 27.18
N HIS A 1112 -40.88 -29.25 26.19
CA HIS A 1112 -41.75 -28.24 25.54
C HIS A 1112 -41.32 -27.64 24.18
N THR A 1113 -41.96 -28.16 23.13
CA THR A 1113 -42.59 -27.42 22.00
C THR A 1113 -41.77 -26.41 21.19
N SER A 1114 -40.58 -26.78 20.70
CA SER A 1114 -40.00 -26.19 19.50
C SER A 1114 -39.24 -27.25 18.68
N GLU A 1115 -39.29 -27.15 17.36
CA GLU A 1115 -38.48 -27.98 16.46
C GLU A 1115 -36.98 -27.88 16.83
N PRO A 1116 -36.18 -28.97 16.71
CA PRO A 1116 -34.77 -28.91 17.05
C PRO A 1116 -34.02 -27.94 16.11
N ASN A 1117 -33.44 -26.89 16.68
CA ASN A 1117 -32.58 -25.97 15.92
C ASN A 1117 -31.39 -26.74 15.32
N PRO A 1118 -31.06 -26.53 14.04
CA PRO A 1118 -29.94 -27.21 13.41
C PRO A 1118 -28.59 -26.73 13.98
N THR A 1119 -27.68 -27.69 14.20
CA THR A 1119 -26.28 -27.45 14.55
C THR A 1119 -25.51 -27.09 13.29
N HIS A 1120 -24.85 -25.93 13.27
CA HIS A 1120 -24.04 -25.47 12.15
C HIS A 1120 -22.56 -25.64 12.48
N THR A 1121 -21.79 -26.14 11.52
CA THR A 1121 -20.38 -26.48 11.75
C THR A 1121 -19.47 -26.07 10.61
N ALA A 1122 -18.25 -25.64 10.95
CA ALA A 1122 -17.18 -25.37 9.99
C ALA A 1122 -15.80 -25.72 10.59
N VAL A 1123 -14.88 -26.19 9.77
CA VAL A 1123 -13.50 -26.47 10.17
C VAL A 1123 -12.65 -25.23 9.91
N LEU A 1124 -12.08 -24.64 10.97
CA LEU A 1124 -11.36 -23.37 10.90
C LEU A 1124 -9.87 -23.53 10.56
N GLY A 1125 -9.36 -24.77 10.59
CA GLY A 1125 -7.94 -25.05 10.42
C GLY A 1125 -7.13 -24.76 11.69
N LEU A 1126 -5.85 -24.40 11.55
CA LEU A 1126 -4.97 -24.18 12.70
C LEU A 1126 -5.12 -22.76 13.28
N LEU A 1127 -5.67 -22.65 14.48
CA LEU A 1127 -5.83 -21.40 15.22
C LEU A 1127 -4.48 -20.69 15.45
N GLY A 1128 -4.52 -19.36 15.46
CA GLY A 1128 -3.34 -18.50 15.62
C GLY A 1128 -2.45 -18.39 14.38
N LYS A 1129 -2.84 -18.99 13.25
CA LYS A 1129 -2.12 -18.88 11.98
C LYS A 1129 -2.81 -17.93 11.02
N MET A 1130 -2.03 -17.11 10.31
CA MET A 1130 -2.55 -16.08 9.39
C MET A 1130 -3.50 -16.64 8.32
N THR A 1131 -3.20 -17.83 7.82
CA THR A 1131 -3.98 -18.57 6.81
C THR A 1131 -4.34 -19.97 7.32
N ALA A 1132 -4.93 -20.02 8.52
CA ALA A 1132 -5.32 -21.23 9.24
C ALA A 1132 -5.94 -22.35 8.38
N ALA A 1133 -6.89 -21.99 7.50
CA ALA A 1133 -7.59 -22.91 6.60
C ALA A 1133 -6.66 -23.67 5.66
N ALA A 1134 -5.50 -23.10 5.31
CA ALA A 1134 -4.55 -23.74 4.39
C ALA A 1134 -3.83 -24.96 5.00
N ALA A 1135 -3.98 -25.22 6.30
CA ALA A 1135 -3.52 -26.44 6.94
C ALA A 1135 -4.41 -27.67 6.65
N ILE A 1136 -5.65 -27.45 6.21
CA ILE A 1136 -6.62 -28.51 5.93
C ILE A 1136 -6.30 -29.15 4.58
N VAL A 1137 -6.09 -30.47 4.57
CA VAL A 1137 -5.94 -31.27 3.34
C VAL A 1137 -7.33 -31.72 2.88
N SER A 1138 -8.11 -32.26 3.80
CA SER A 1138 -9.49 -32.67 3.59
C SER A 1138 -10.29 -32.57 4.89
N SER A 1139 -11.59 -32.39 4.76
CA SER A 1139 -12.53 -32.47 5.88
C SER A 1139 -13.87 -32.98 5.39
N ASP A 1140 -14.39 -34.01 6.04
CA ASP A 1140 -15.74 -34.50 5.86
C ASP A 1140 -16.49 -34.46 7.19
N ILE A 1141 -17.78 -34.12 7.14
CA ILE A 1141 -18.63 -34.03 8.31
C ILE A 1141 -19.94 -34.73 7.98
N HIS A 1142 -20.36 -35.68 8.81
CA HIS A 1142 -21.60 -36.43 8.58
C HIS A 1142 -22.18 -36.94 9.89
N VAL A 1143 -23.48 -37.28 9.88
CA VAL A 1143 -24.16 -37.91 11.02
C VAL A 1143 -24.06 -39.43 10.87
N GLU A 1144 -23.45 -40.10 11.85
CA GLU A 1144 -23.35 -41.56 11.88
C GLU A 1144 -24.73 -42.22 12.12
N ALA A 1145 -24.84 -43.51 11.81
CA ALA A 1145 -26.08 -44.29 12.02
C ALA A 1145 -26.57 -44.29 13.48
N ASN A 1146 -25.66 -44.11 14.44
CA ASN A 1146 -25.95 -43.99 15.87
C ASN A 1146 -26.51 -42.60 16.27
N GLY A 1147 -26.56 -41.64 15.34
CA GLY A 1147 -27.06 -40.29 15.54
C GLY A 1147 -26.01 -39.26 15.99
N ARG A 1148 -24.75 -39.65 16.17
CA ARG A 1148 -23.64 -38.74 16.50
C ARG A 1148 -23.15 -38.00 15.27
N LEU A 1149 -22.77 -36.74 15.44
CA LEU A 1149 -22.06 -35.98 14.42
C LEU A 1149 -20.58 -36.38 14.45
N ARG A 1150 -20.03 -36.72 13.29
CA ARG A 1150 -18.63 -37.08 13.11
C ARG A 1150 -17.93 -36.09 12.19
N PHE A 1151 -16.74 -35.67 12.59
CA PHE A 1151 -15.81 -34.92 11.78
C PHE A 1151 -14.62 -35.82 11.46
N ASP A 1152 -14.30 -36.01 10.19
CA ASP A 1152 -13.09 -36.66 9.71
C ASP A 1152 -12.21 -35.60 9.04
N ILE A 1153 -11.13 -35.18 9.70
CA ILE A 1153 -10.29 -34.07 9.27
C ILE A 1153 -8.86 -34.56 9.05
N SER A 1154 -8.31 -34.29 7.87
CA SER A 1154 -6.89 -34.49 7.56
C SER A 1154 -6.14 -33.16 7.51
N LEU A 1155 -5.03 -33.07 8.24
CA LEU A 1155 -4.17 -31.90 8.31
C LEU A 1155 -2.73 -32.23 7.87
N LYS A 1156 -2.09 -31.29 7.18
CA LYS A 1156 -0.67 -31.42 6.79
C LYS A 1156 0.33 -31.00 7.87
N ALA A 1157 -0.14 -30.36 8.93
CA ALA A 1157 0.70 -29.81 9.99
C ALA A 1157 0.05 -29.92 11.38
N LEU A 1158 0.88 -29.87 12.40
CA LEU A 1158 0.51 -29.90 13.82
C LEU A 1158 0.27 -28.48 14.34
N GLY A 1159 -0.72 -28.33 15.21
CA GLY A 1159 -1.06 -27.08 15.88
C GLY A 1159 -2.37 -27.22 16.65
N THR A 1160 -3.02 -26.10 16.95
CA THR A 1160 -4.35 -26.11 17.57
C THR A 1160 -5.42 -26.07 16.48
N LEU A 1161 -6.13 -27.17 16.25
CA LEU A 1161 -7.26 -27.22 15.32
C LEU A 1161 -8.48 -26.54 15.93
N GLY A 1162 -9.08 -25.60 15.20
CA GLY A 1162 -10.33 -24.95 15.56
C GLY A 1162 -11.51 -25.48 14.77
N ILE A 1163 -12.63 -25.69 15.45
CA ILE A 1163 -13.89 -26.12 14.84
C ILE A 1163 -15.01 -25.25 15.35
N TYR A 1164 -15.70 -24.57 14.44
CA TYR A 1164 -16.89 -23.82 14.75
C TYR A 1164 -18.08 -24.78 14.92
N ILE A 1165 -18.81 -24.63 16.03
CA ILE A 1165 -20.06 -25.35 16.33
C ILE A 1165 -21.03 -24.34 16.94
N SER A 1166 -22.15 -24.06 16.25
CA SER A 1166 -23.05 -22.95 16.59
C SER A 1166 -23.68 -23.04 17.98
N ASP A 1167 -23.92 -24.26 18.46
CA ASP A 1167 -24.54 -24.58 19.75
C ASP A 1167 -23.54 -25.18 20.74
N LEU A 1168 -22.23 -24.99 20.54
CA LEU A 1168 -21.16 -25.47 21.45
C LEU A 1168 -21.39 -25.14 22.93
N PRO A 1169 -21.97 -23.99 23.33
CA PRO A 1169 -22.28 -23.72 24.73
C PRO A 1169 -23.18 -24.77 25.38
N ASP A 1170 -24.09 -25.38 24.62
CA ASP A 1170 -25.05 -26.39 25.10
C ASP A 1170 -24.38 -27.75 25.39
N TRP A 1171 -23.13 -27.94 24.98
CA TRP A 1171 -22.44 -29.24 25.04
C TRP A 1171 -21.32 -29.25 26.09
N SER A 1172 -21.25 -30.31 26.88
CA SER A 1172 -20.14 -30.61 27.78
C SER A 1172 -19.03 -31.33 27.02
N ILE A 1173 -17.79 -30.84 27.08
CA ILE A 1173 -16.67 -31.55 26.45
C ILE A 1173 -16.46 -32.94 27.10
N GLU A 1174 -16.72 -33.08 28.40
CA GLU A 1174 -16.55 -34.35 29.10
C GLU A 1174 -17.61 -35.38 28.72
N ASP A 1175 -18.87 -34.96 28.58
CA ASP A 1175 -19.99 -35.88 28.40
C ASP A 1175 -20.34 -36.13 26.93
N ASN A 1176 -20.00 -35.20 26.04
CA ASN A 1176 -20.54 -35.18 24.67
C ASN A 1176 -19.49 -35.29 23.57
N PHE A 1177 -18.20 -35.13 23.88
CA PHE A 1177 -17.14 -35.17 22.87
C PHE A 1177 -16.18 -36.35 23.08
N MET A 1178 -15.84 -37.01 21.97
CA MET A 1178 -14.68 -37.90 21.91
C MET A 1178 -13.80 -37.45 20.75
N VAL A 1179 -12.53 -37.18 21.04
CA VAL A 1179 -11.55 -36.74 20.04
C VAL A 1179 -10.46 -37.79 19.94
N THR A 1180 -10.13 -38.19 18.73
CA THR A 1180 -9.05 -39.13 18.46
C THR A 1180 -8.09 -38.58 17.43
N ILE A 1181 -6.81 -38.96 17.55
CA ILE A 1181 -5.79 -38.76 16.52
C ILE A 1181 -5.32 -40.14 16.10
N LEU A 1182 -5.40 -40.45 14.80
CA LEU A 1182 -5.08 -41.78 14.25
C LEU A 1182 -5.84 -42.92 14.98
N GLY A 1183 -7.08 -42.66 15.40
CA GLY A 1183 -7.93 -43.60 16.14
C GLY A 1183 -7.62 -43.74 17.64
N TYR A 1184 -6.59 -43.06 18.17
CA TYR A 1184 -6.27 -43.06 19.60
C TYR A 1184 -6.91 -41.86 20.31
N PRO A 1185 -7.62 -42.06 21.44
CA PRO A 1185 -8.19 -40.96 22.23
C PRO A 1185 -7.12 -39.98 22.70
N VAL A 1186 -7.38 -38.68 22.55
CA VAL A 1186 -6.45 -37.62 22.97
C VAL A 1186 -6.59 -37.31 24.48
N PRO A 1187 -5.54 -36.78 25.14
CA PRO A 1187 -5.65 -36.35 26.53
C PRO A 1187 -6.69 -35.24 26.71
N ARG A 1188 -7.56 -35.33 27.71
CA ARG A 1188 -8.64 -34.35 27.94
C ARG A 1188 -8.17 -32.88 27.98
N LYS A 1189 -6.98 -32.63 28.53
CA LYS A 1189 -6.35 -31.30 28.64
C LYS A 1189 -6.04 -30.63 27.30
N THR A 1190 -6.02 -31.39 26.20
CA THR A 1190 -5.72 -30.86 24.85
C THR A 1190 -7.00 -30.47 24.09
N VAL A 1191 -8.16 -30.48 24.74
CA VAL A 1191 -9.45 -30.11 24.14
C VAL A 1191 -10.15 -29.09 25.04
N TRP A 1192 -10.54 -27.94 24.51
CA TRP A 1192 -11.25 -26.90 25.27
C TRP A 1192 -12.17 -26.08 24.37
N LYS A 1193 -13.06 -25.26 24.95
CA LYS A 1193 -13.80 -24.25 24.19
C LYS A 1193 -12.98 -22.96 24.18
N GLU A 1194 -12.69 -22.43 23.01
CA GLU A 1194 -11.85 -21.25 22.85
C GLU A 1194 -12.60 -19.99 23.31
N GLY A 1195 -12.06 -19.27 24.29
CA GLY A 1195 -12.67 -18.08 24.88
C GLY A 1195 -13.51 -18.36 26.14
N ASP A 1196 -14.61 -17.61 26.29
CA ASP A 1196 -15.54 -17.76 27.42
C ASP A 1196 -16.41 -19.01 27.25
N ASP A 1197 -16.33 -19.96 28.19
CA ASP A 1197 -16.92 -21.30 28.09
C ASP A 1197 -18.45 -21.28 27.90
N GLU A 1198 -19.12 -20.25 28.43
CA GLU A 1198 -20.58 -20.05 28.32
C GLU A 1198 -21.03 -19.47 26.97
N LYS A 1199 -20.11 -18.90 26.19
CA LYS A 1199 -20.41 -18.22 24.91
C LYS A 1199 -19.62 -18.75 23.72
N SER A 1200 -18.61 -19.58 23.97
CA SER A 1200 -17.69 -20.06 22.97
C SER A 1200 -18.41 -20.89 21.92
N LYS A 1201 -18.17 -20.58 20.65
CA LYS A 1201 -18.64 -21.34 19.48
C LYS A 1201 -17.50 -22.10 18.81
N VAL A 1202 -16.32 -22.16 19.41
CA VAL A 1202 -15.13 -22.78 18.81
C VAL A 1202 -14.55 -23.84 19.73
N LEU A 1203 -14.58 -25.09 19.28
CA LEU A 1203 -13.86 -26.19 19.92
C LEU A 1203 -12.40 -26.14 19.45
N ALA A 1204 -11.47 -26.06 20.39
CA ALA A 1204 -10.05 -26.11 20.13
C ALA A 1204 -9.47 -27.47 20.52
N VAL A 1205 -8.65 -28.05 19.63
CA VAL A 1205 -7.95 -29.31 19.83
C VAL A 1205 -6.44 -29.08 19.61
N ASP A 1206 -5.64 -29.10 20.67
CA ASP A 1206 -4.18 -28.97 20.60
C ASP A 1206 -3.54 -30.31 20.17
N ILE A 1207 -3.49 -30.48 18.86
CA ILE A 1207 -2.94 -31.67 18.20
C ILE A 1207 -1.44 -31.76 18.46
N LEU A 1208 -0.72 -30.64 18.52
CA LEU A 1208 0.73 -30.64 18.72
C LEU A 1208 1.10 -31.22 20.10
N THR A 1209 0.43 -30.76 21.16
CA THR A 1209 0.65 -31.28 22.51
C THR A 1209 0.17 -32.72 22.63
N ALA A 1210 -1.00 -33.05 22.08
CA ALA A 1210 -1.52 -34.42 22.08
C ALA A 1210 -0.55 -35.40 21.38
N TRP A 1211 -0.06 -35.03 20.20
CA TRP A 1211 0.91 -35.81 19.42
C TRP A 1211 2.18 -36.13 20.23
N LYS A 1212 2.72 -35.13 20.93
CA LYS A 1212 3.91 -35.27 21.78
C LYS A 1212 3.64 -36.14 23.01
N ASP A 1213 2.56 -35.88 23.75
CA ASP A 1213 2.21 -36.60 24.98
C ASP A 1213 1.93 -38.08 24.71
N MET A 1214 1.24 -38.37 23.61
CA MET A 1214 0.90 -39.72 23.17
C MET A 1214 2.08 -40.43 22.48
N LYS A 1215 3.17 -39.71 22.17
CA LYS A 1215 4.35 -40.22 21.43
C LYS A 1215 3.99 -40.86 20.09
N LEU A 1216 3.08 -40.23 19.36
CA LEU A 1216 2.65 -40.69 18.04
C LEU A 1216 3.78 -40.58 17.02
N LYS A 1217 3.73 -41.43 15.99
CA LYS A 1217 4.71 -41.48 14.91
C LYS A 1217 4.05 -41.14 13.57
N PRO A 1218 4.78 -40.51 12.63
CA PRO A 1218 4.27 -40.26 11.29
C PRO A 1218 3.78 -41.54 10.63
N GLY A 1219 2.59 -41.48 10.03
CA GLY A 1219 2.10 -42.51 9.11
C GLY A 1219 2.71 -42.36 7.72
N TRP A 1220 2.35 -43.25 6.79
CA TRP A 1220 2.85 -43.22 5.42
C TRP A 1220 2.51 -41.92 4.66
N SER A 1221 1.32 -41.35 4.90
CA SER A 1221 0.91 -40.06 4.31
C SER A 1221 1.50 -38.83 5.00
N ASN A 1222 2.12 -38.96 6.18
CA ASN A 1222 2.58 -37.86 7.06
C ASN A 1222 1.49 -36.87 7.53
N GLU A 1223 0.25 -37.05 7.06
CA GLU A 1223 -0.92 -36.32 7.48
C GLU A 1223 -1.35 -36.68 8.90
N VAL A 1224 -2.09 -35.77 9.53
CA VAL A 1224 -2.69 -35.96 10.84
C VAL A 1224 -4.19 -36.12 10.67
N ILE A 1225 -4.67 -37.35 10.86
CA ILE A 1225 -6.09 -37.66 10.84
C ILE A 1225 -6.66 -37.44 12.24
N VAL A 1226 -7.57 -36.48 12.35
CA VAL A 1226 -8.30 -36.13 13.57
C VAL A 1226 -9.75 -36.49 13.37
N GLN A 1227 -10.29 -37.28 14.30
CA GLN A 1227 -11.70 -37.67 14.28
C GLN A 1227 -12.38 -37.19 15.54
N ILE A 1228 -13.52 -36.52 15.37
CA ILE A 1228 -14.27 -35.92 16.48
C ILE A 1228 -15.69 -36.43 16.42
N TYR A 1229 -16.18 -36.94 17.54
CA TYR A 1229 -17.53 -37.44 17.70
C TYR A 1229 -18.26 -36.55 18.69
N LEU A 1230 -19.43 -36.05 18.28
CA LEU A 1230 -20.32 -35.23 19.08
C LEU A 1230 -21.69 -35.92 19.18
N GLY A 1231 -22.16 -36.19 20.40
CA GLY A 1231 -23.55 -36.61 20.67
C GLY A 1231 -23.76 -37.66 21.74
#